data_AF-A0A1Y1ZFT1-F1
#
_entry.id   AF-A0A1Y1ZFT1-F1
#
_cell.length_a   1.000
_cell.length_b   1.000
_cell.length_c   1.000
_cell.angle_alpha   90.00
_cell.angle_beta   90.00
_cell.angle_gamma   90.00
#
_symmetry.space_group_name_H-M   'P 1'
#
loop_
_entity.id
_entity.type
_entity.pdbx_description
1 polymer ?
#
loop_
_entity_poly.entity_id
_entity_poly.type
_entity_poly.pdbx_seq_one_letter_code
_entity_poly.pdbx_strand_id
1 'polypeptide(L)'
;MNLCDDCWPKQAVHRKQRLAPGKIPHEKTNATVAKKIQGALVSTRSEEGRTKLHEVDELTAWFGIERPEGSSAVFQDYGRLARLLSIEEPIAPTFQRTQLGRDNRTPSLVSFVGQTGAGKSTLVKLIVDLHAPDDSSFLTPVVGASGINVPTSEDVHLYADPSTADSEAPIFFADCEGLQGGEREPLGAKFKRSRKKAVKNERTPLPTSERELMWASSTSLASREYAVTNLYPRLLYTFSDVIVFVLRNPRVIEGVFEQLVNWAAAALEMSSNQPVLPHAIIALNASENDIDPQEWDTKFATESLLESISRTVFRNPTFKRYAQEWRERKKEIESVKQLMETYYSSIRVVRIPAEGRPHLIQGQIKQLHEGIQEASVASLNRKAHLRMLLDAEELQSYLQYAFDHFAQSLDRPFDFVQASFSNSPIPLDFGGNILKLAINLMNVWENKADIQMIFQELSYMVASCIMLDATRHKIRGTAQEIFSQYLPHLDASLENFCDQHWPCEYIQAGKGLRCVNVRSGHDSKGHQLKDGKVFAVGDYKSRWSFDTLQEEFRCNSYYRLEELLSLLKEKTRFGEDEQRVAAEIHRDDVMAWFYRHVANDGRSERYNSHTVCFCCLFEPPEHALPCGHVLCTQCIMTYGEKRSKTEVEMQGCPLETQTMQLYQSWRINLKPYL
;
A
#
# COMPACT_ATOMS: atom_id res chain seq x y z
N MET A 1 20.98 -37.48 21.23
CA MET A 1 20.91 -38.83 20.62
C MET A 1 19.46 -39.06 20.26
N ASN A 2 19.12 -39.11 18.97
CA ASN A 2 17.73 -39.31 18.52
C ASN A 2 17.46 -40.83 18.44
N LEU A 3 16.37 -41.30 19.04
CA LEU A 3 15.95 -42.71 18.98
C LEU A 3 15.14 -42.95 17.70
N CYS A 4 15.31 -44.09 17.03
CA CYS A 4 14.47 -44.49 15.89
C CYS A 4 13.05 -44.88 16.35
N ASP A 5 12.11 -45.01 15.41
CA ASP A 5 10.70 -45.37 15.71
C ASP A 5 10.55 -46.71 16.43
N ASP A 6 11.44 -47.67 16.17
CA ASP A 6 11.42 -48.97 16.85
C ASP A 6 12.01 -48.93 18.26
N CYS A 7 12.95 -48.02 18.53
CA CYS A 7 13.68 -47.93 19.79
C CYS A 7 12.99 -47.00 20.81
N TRP A 8 12.22 -46.03 20.33
CA TRP A 8 11.45 -45.09 21.14
C TRP A 8 10.42 -45.79 22.07
N PRO A 9 9.48 -46.61 21.59
CA PRO A 9 8.47 -47.25 22.44
C PRO A 9 9.08 -48.29 23.40
N LYS A 10 10.30 -48.77 23.11
CA LYS A 10 11.01 -49.76 23.95
C LYS A 10 11.62 -49.16 25.21
N GLN A 11 11.75 -47.84 25.33
CA GLN A 11 12.30 -47.17 26.51
C GLN A 11 11.39 -47.34 27.74
N ALA A 12 11.99 -47.60 28.91
CA ALA A 12 11.25 -47.88 30.15
C ALA A 12 10.27 -46.75 30.55
N VAL A 13 10.63 -45.50 30.23
CA VAL A 13 9.81 -44.30 30.47
C VAL A 13 8.58 -44.20 29.57
N HIS A 14 8.54 -44.92 28.43
CA HIS A 14 7.48 -44.81 27.42
C HIS A 14 6.52 -46.03 27.39
N ARG A 15 6.94 -47.18 27.94
CA ARG A 15 6.17 -48.46 27.91
C ARG A 15 4.79 -48.43 28.59
N LYS A 16 4.49 -47.45 29.44
CA LYS A 16 3.24 -47.39 30.22
C LYS A 16 2.41 -46.12 30.00
N GLN A 17 2.66 -45.38 28.92
CA GLN A 17 2.06 -44.04 28.70
C GLN A 17 2.13 -43.15 29.96
N ARG A 18 3.21 -43.29 30.75
CA ARG A 18 3.41 -42.46 31.93
C ARG A 18 3.52 -41.02 31.48
N LEU A 19 2.81 -40.12 32.15
CA LEU A 19 2.92 -38.69 31.88
C LEU A 19 4.18 -38.15 32.57
N ALA A 20 4.86 -37.22 31.92
CA ALA A 20 5.89 -36.41 32.55
C ALA A 20 5.28 -35.48 33.62
N PRO A 21 6.08 -34.88 34.52
CA PRO A 21 5.61 -33.86 35.45
C PRO A 21 4.77 -32.79 34.71
N GLY A 22 3.61 -32.41 35.28
CA GLY A 22 2.66 -31.51 34.62
C GLY A 22 1.62 -32.19 33.72
N LYS A 23 1.41 -33.51 33.84
CA LYS A 23 0.49 -34.32 33.00
C LYS A 23 0.81 -34.26 31.50
N ILE A 24 2.08 -34.05 31.15
CA ILE A 24 2.51 -33.89 29.76
C ILE A 24 2.76 -35.28 29.13
N PRO A 25 2.15 -35.61 27.97
CA PRO A 25 2.47 -36.82 27.24
C PRO A 25 3.94 -36.85 26.79
N HIS A 26 4.59 -38.03 26.87
CA HIS A 26 5.93 -38.18 26.31
C HIS A 26 5.88 -38.21 24.78
N GLU A 27 6.38 -37.15 24.14
CA GLU A 27 6.44 -37.01 22.68
C GLU A 27 7.83 -37.30 22.13
N LYS A 28 7.88 -38.04 21.01
CA LYS A 28 9.13 -38.24 20.27
C LYS A 28 9.54 -36.92 19.64
N THR A 29 10.60 -36.32 20.19
CA THR A 29 11.03 -34.97 19.80
C THR A 29 12.46 -35.00 19.27
N ASN A 30 12.72 -34.33 18.15
CA ASN A 30 14.07 -34.15 17.64
C ASN A 30 14.87 -33.25 18.60
N ALA A 31 16.05 -33.73 19.06
CA ALA A 31 16.88 -33.01 20.01
C ALA A 31 17.32 -31.61 19.52
N THR A 32 17.53 -31.42 18.22
CA THR A 32 17.89 -30.12 17.64
C THR A 32 16.72 -29.15 17.72
N VAL A 33 15.52 -29.60 17.35
CA VAL A 33 14.28 -28.82 17.46
C VAL A 33 14.00 -28.44 18.91
N ALA A 34 14.13 -29.40 19.84
CA ALA A 34 13.94 -29.14 21.26
C ALA A 34 14.92 -28.06 21.78
N LYS A 35 16.18 -28.08 21.34
CA LYS A 35 17.17 -27.04 21.68
C LYS A 35 16.81 -25.68 21.10
N LYS A 36 16.38 -25.60 19.84
CA LYS A 36 15.94 -24.35 19.19
C LYS A 36 14.75 -23.74 19.96
N ILE A 37 13.73 -24.54 20.26
CA ILE A 37 12.56 -24.12 21.04
C ILE A 37 12.94 -23.67 22.45
N GLN A 38 13.79 -24.43 23.15
CA GLN A 38 14.25 -24.06 24.48
C GLN A 38 15.06 -22.75 24.47
N GLY A 39 15.90 -22.54 23.46
CA GLY A 39 16.65 -21.29 23.28
C GLY A 39 15.76 -20.07 22.99
N ALA A 40 14.65 -20.26 22.28
CA ALA A 40 13.68 -19.20 22.03
C ALA A 40 12.81 -18.87 23.26
N LEU A 41 12.50 -19.85 24.10
CA LEU A 41 11.68 -19.67 25.31
C LEU A 41 12.48 -19.15 26.52
N VAL A 42 13.81 -19.37 26.57
CA VAL A 42 14.66 -19.00 27.71
C VAL A 42 15.66 -17.92 27.30
N SER A 43 15.46 -16.68 27.77
CA SER A 43 16.41 -15.58 27.51
C SER A 43 17.76 -15.81 28.24
N THR A 44 18.86 -15.35 27.63
CA THR A 44 20.21 -15.37 28.21
C THR A 44 20.23 -14.71 29.59
N ARG A 45 20.82 -15.38 30.59
CA ARG A 45 20.87 -14.89 31.99
C ARG A 45 21.98 -13.87 32.26
N SER A 46 22.95 -13.70 31.36
CA SER A 46 24.03 -12.73 31.52
C SER A 46 23.67 -11.36 30.96
N GLU A 47 23.90 -10.29 31.74
CA GLU A 47 23.74 -8.89 31.32
C GLU A 47 24.52 -8.59 30.03
N GLU A 48 25.79 -8.98 29.96
CA GLU A 48 26.64 -8.78 28.77
C GLU A 48 26.11 -9.48 27.51
N GLY A 49 25.55 -10.69 27.67
CA GLY A 49 24.95 -11.43 26.57
C GLY A 49 23.66 -10.77 26.07
N ARG A 50 22.86 -10.21 26.98
CA ARG A 50 21.64 -9.46 26.64
C ARG A 50 21.96 -8.15 25.93
N THR A 51 22.99 -7.42 26.37
CA THR A 51 23.43 -6.19 25.70
C THR A 51 23.82 -6.47 24.25
N LYS A 52 24.63 -7.50 23.98
CA LYS A 52 25.00 -7.90 22.61
C LYS A 52 23.80 -8.28 21.74
N LEU A 53 22.81 -8.97 22.31
CA LEU A 53 21.59 -9.32 21.58
C LEU A 53 20.80 -8.06 21.19
N HIS A 54 20.66 -7.10 22.10
CA HIS A 54 20.00 -5.82 21.81
C HIS A 54 20.79 -4.97 20.78
N GLU A 55 22.12 -5.00 20.81
CA GLU A 55 22.95 -4.32 19.80
C GLU A 55 22.71 -4.84 18.38
N VAL A 56 22.54 -6.16 18.22
CA VAL A 56 22.22 -6.78 16.93
C VAL A 56 20.77 -6.46 16.52
N ASP A 57 19.85 -6.48 17.47
CA ASP A 57 18.42 -6.22 17.24
C ASP A 57 18.14 -4.78 16.80
N GLU A 58 18.93 -3.80 17.25
CA GLU A 58 18.84 -2.40 16.76
C GLU A 58 18.95 -2.31 15.22
N LEU A 59 19.69 -3.20 14.56
CA LEU A 59 19.83 -3.22 13.10
C LEU A 59 18.51 -3.54 12.38
N THR A 60 17.56 -4.14 13.11
CA THR A 60 16.23 -4.53 12.63
C THR A 60 15.15 -3.48 12.87
N ALA A 61 15.48 -2.35 13.53
CA ALA A 61 14.57 -1.23 13.70
C ALA A 61 14.08 -0.73 12.34
N TRP A 62 12.76 -0.61 12.18
CA TRP A 62 12.12 -0.15 10.94
C TRP A 62 11.67 1.29 11.05
N PHE A 63 10.77 1.60 11.97
CA PHE A 63 10.39 2.97 12.28
C PHE A 63 10.01 3.12 13.75
N GLY A 64 10.10 4.34 14.25
CA GLY A 64 9.89 4.67 15.65
C GLY A 64 9.60 6.15 15.88
N ILE A 65 9.47 6.53 17.15
CA ILE A 65 9.34 7.94 17.54
C ILE A 65 10.43 8.29 18.55
N GLU A 66 11.19 9.34 18.28
CA GLU A 66 12.14 9.92 19.22
C GLU A 66 11.64 11.28 19.71
N ARG A 67 11.91 11.57 20.98
CA ARG A 67 11.68 12.90 21.57
C ARG A 67 13.01 13.48 22.02
N PRO A 68 13.64 14.33 21.20
CA PRO A 68 14.84 15.03 21.62
C PRO A 68 14.53 15.99 22.77
N GLU A 69 15.49 16.18 23.68
CA GLU A 69 15.32 17.07 24.83
C GLU A 69 15.08 18.52 24.34
N GLY A 70 13.88 19.05 24.61
CA GLY A 70 13.52 20.43 24.28
C GLY A 70 13.00 20.69 22.85
N SER A 71 12.78 19.65 22.04
CA SER A 71 12.19 19.78 20.69
C SER A 71 10.82 19.11 20.57
N SER A 72 10.18 19.30 19.41
CA SER A 72 9.01 18.52 18.99
C SER A 72 9.38 17.04 18.83
N ALA A 73 8.37 16.17 18.98
CA ALA A 73 8.53 14.74 18.75
C ALA A 73 8.71 14.48 17.24
N VAL A 74 9.61 13.57 16.91
CA VAL A 74 9.94 13.23 15.52
C VAL A 74 9.67 11.75 15.25
N PHE A 75 9.07 11.49 14.10
CA PHE A 75 8.98 10.16 13.53
C PHE A 75 10.29 9.83 12.82
N GLN A 76 10.84 8.65 13.08
CA GLN A 76 12.10 8.18 12.51
C GLN A 76 11.86 6.93 11.67
N ASP A 77 12.32 6.95 10.43
CA ASP A 77 12.42 5.77 9.57
C ASP A 77 13.88 5.38 9.40
N TYR A 78 14.18 4.12 9.67
CA TYR A 78 15.52 3.53 9.64
C TYR A 78 15.82 2.76 8.33
N GLY A 79 14.95 2.86 7.32
CA GLY A 79 15.17 2.30 5.99
C GLY A 79 15.27 0.78 5.95
N ARG A 80 14.74 0.08 6.96
CA ARG A 80 14.90 -1.38 7.12
C ARG A 80 14.29 -2.19 5.99
N LEU A 81 13.11 -1.80 5.52
CA LEU A 81 12.43 -2.49 4.42
C LEU A 81 13.28 -2.44 3.14
N ALA A 82 13.77 -1.25 2.78
CA ALA A 82 14.66 -1.07 1.63
C ALA A 82 15.97 -1.89 1.77
N ARG A 83 16.53 -1.99 2.98
CA ARG A 83 17.72 -2.83 3.26
C ARG A 83 17.46 -4.33 3.13
N LEU A 84 16.31 -4.81 3.62
CA LEU A 84 15.89 -6.20 3.46
C LEU A 84 15.64 -6.59 1.99
N LEU A 85 15.22 -5.60 1.20
CA LEU A 85 15.01 -5.74 -0.24
C LEU A 85 16.29 -5.44 -1.04
N SER A 86 17.34 -4.88 -0.45
CA SER A 86 18.59 -4.64 -1.16
C SER A 86 19.51 -5.87 -1.14
N ILE A 87 20.48 -5.91 -2.04
CA ILE A 87 21.49 -6.97 -2.16
C ILE A 87 22.50 -6.93 -0.98
N GLU A 88 22.41 -5.93 -0.10
CA GLU A 88 23.41 -5.63 0.93
C GLU A 88 23.30 -6.49 2.19
N GLU A 89 22.17 -7.17 2.43
CA GLU A 89 22.10 -8.22 3.46
C GLU A 89 22.40 -9.60 2.84
N PRO A 90 23.44 -10.32 3.33
CA PRO A 90 23.84 -11.61 2.80
C PRO A 90 22.86 -12.69 3.29
N ILE A 91 21.65 -12.73 2.74
CA ILE A 91 20.65 -13.74 3.11
C ILE A 91 20.95 -15.11 2.46
N ALA A 92 21.83 -15.19 1.45
CA ALA A 92 22.50 -16.37 0.81
C ALA A 92 22.48 -16.23 -0.75
N PRO A 93 23.24 -17.04 -1.53
CA PRO A 93 23.76 -16.60 -2.82
C PRO A 93 22.84 -16.87 -4.02
N THR A 94 23.00 -16.00 -5.02
CA THR A 94 22.74 -16.24 -6.45
C THR A 94 21.30 -16.45 -6.90
N PHE A 95 20.53 -15.36 -6.96
CA PHE A 95 19.78 -15.09 -8.19
C PHE A 95 20.64 -14.21 -9.09
N GLN A 96 20.95 -14.69 -10.29
CA GLN A 96 21.54 -13.86 -11.33
C GLN A 96 20.52 -12.80 -11.74
N ARG A 97 20.52 -11.63 -11.10
CA ARG A 97 19.87 -10.46 -11.66
C ARG A 97 20.64 -10.02 -12.89
N THR A 98 20.13 -10.41 -14.05
CA THR A 98 20.51 -9.81 -15.31
C THR A 98 20.13 -8.33 -15.31
N GLN A 99 21.14 -7.47 -15.22
CA GLN A 99 21.18 -6.06 -15.62
C GLN A 99 20.36 -5.05 -14.80
N LEU A 100 20.79 -3.79 -14.90
CA LEU A 100 20.18 -2.57 -14.33
C LEU A 100 18.65 -2.54 -14.53
N GLY A 101 17.88 -3.06 -13.56
CA GLY A 101 16.43 -3.20 -13.66
C GLY A 101 15.75 -3.17 -12.29
N ARG A 102 14.51 -2.67 -12.30
CA ARG A 102 13.61 -2.47 -11.15
C ARG A 102 13.39 -3.75 -10.34
N ASP A 103 13.25 -3.64 -9.02
CA ASP A 103 12.98 -4.80 -8.16
C ASP A 103 11.50 -5.24 -8.27
N ASN A 104 11.23 -6.25 -9.10
CA ASN A 104 9.87 -6.73 -9.37
C ASN A 104 9.26 -7.60 -8.25
N ARG A 105 9.93 -7.81 -7.11
CA ARG A 105 9.37 -8.61 -6.01
C ARG A 105 8.18 -7.91 -5.39
N THR A 106 7.20 -8.69 -4.94
CA THR A 106 5.94 -8.20 -4.35
C THR A 106 5.83 -8.61 -2.87
N PRO A 107 6.50 -7.89 -1.96
CA PRO A 107 6.61 -8.30 -0.56
C PRO A 107 5.27 -8.25 0.18
N SER A 108 5.10 -9.16 1.14
CA SER A 108 3.96 -9.17 2.09
C SER A 108 4.39 -8.73 3.48
N LEU A 109 3.57 -7.90 4.13
CA LEU A 109 3.83 -7.41 5.49
C LEU A 109 2.93 -8.12 6.51
N VAL A 110 3.54 -8.68 7.55
CA VAL A 110 2.85 -9.43 8.61
C VAL A 110 3.17 -8.81 9.96
N SER A 111 2.17 -8.20 10.60
CA SER A 111 2.37 -7.47 11.86
C SER A 111 1.97 -8.27 13.08
N PHE A 112 2.91 -8.46 14.01
CA PHE A 112 2.68 -9.05 15.32
C PHE A 112 2.34 -7.95 16.33
N VAL A 113 1.13 -8.01 16.86
CA VAL A 113 0.54 -7.00 17.75
C VAL A 113 -0.10 -7.64 18.97
N GLY A 114 -0.21 -6.91 20.08
CA GLY A 114 -0.73 -7.42 21.34
C GLY A 114 -0.02 -6.85 22.57
N GLN A 115 -0.55 -7.15 23.75
CA GLN A 115 -0.07 -6.59 25.02
C GLN A 115 1.42 -6.84 25.27
N THR A 116 2.05 -5.97 26.05
CA THR A 116 3.40 -6.18 26.57
C THR A 116 3.50 -7.52 27.31
N GLY A 117 4.51 -8.32 26.99
CA GLY A 117 4.72 -9.63 27.63
C GLY A 117 3.84 -10.78 27.10
N ALA A 118 3.04 -10.56 26.04
CA ALA A 118 2.24 -11.62 25.42
C ALA A 118 3.06 -12.68 24.65
N GLY A 119 4.34 -12.38 24.34
CA GLY A 119 5.26 -13.29 23.63
C GLY A 119 5.33 -13.08 22.11
N LYS A 120 5.06 -11.86 21.62
CA LYS A 120 5.16 -11.50 20.19
C LYS A 120 6.52 -11.82 19.58
N SER A 121 7.57 -11.21 20.14
CA SER A 121 8.98 -11.45 19.81
C SER A 121 9.35 -12.94 19.92
N THR A 122 8.80 -13.66 20.91
CA THR A 122 9.02 -15.11 21.05
C THR A 122 8.46 -15.90 19.88
N LEU A 123 7.26 -15.57 19.40
CA LEU A 123 6.66 -16.26 18.25
C LEU A 123 7.40 -15.94 16.96
N VAL A 124 7.78 -14.68 16.72
CA VAL A 124 8.61 -14.31 15.55
C VAL A 124 9.93 -15.08 15.58
N LYS A 125 10.62 -15.10 16.73
CA LYS A 125 11.86 -15.87 16.91
C LYS A 125 11.67 -17.36 16.64
N LEU A 126 10.59 -17.97 17.16
CA LEU A 126 10.28 -19.39 16.92
C LEU A 126 10.02 -19.68 15.45
N ILE A 127 9.29 -18.81 14.75
CA ILE A 127 9.03 -18.97 13.31
C ILE A 127 10.35 -18.94 12.55
N VAL A 128 11.19 -17.92 12.77
CA VAL A 128 12.47 -17.78 12.08
C VAL A 128 13.42 -18.94 12.43
N ASP A 129 13.66 -19.23 13.71
CA ASP A 129 14.62 -20.27 14.13
C ASP A 129 14.24 -21.68 13.62
N LEU A 130 12.93 -21.99 13.54
CA LEU A 130 12.44 -23.30 13.09
C LEU A 130 12.43 -23.48 11.57
N HIS A 131 12.38 -22.39 10.80
CA HIS A 131 12.37 -22.44 9.33
C HIS A 131 13.70 -22.01 8.70
N ALA A 132 14.62 -21.42 9.48
CA ALA A 132 15.95 -21.07 9.01
C ALA A 132 16.79 -22.32 8.70
N PRO A 133 17.46 -22.37 7.53
CA PRO A 133 18.52 -23.33 7.23
C PRO A 133 19.61 -23.31 8.32
N ASP A 134 20.16 -24.47 8.67
CA ASP A 134 21.13 -24.59 9.79
C ASP A 134 22.42 -23.77 9.59
N ASP A 135 22.76 -23.40 8.35
CA ASP A 135 23.95 -22.60 7.99
C ASP A 135 23.66 -21.11 7.74
N SER A 136 22.42 -20.64 7.96
CA SER A 136 22.01 -19.25 7.68
C SER A 136 21.86 -18.41 8.96
N SER A 137 22.33 -17.17 8.94
CA SER A 137 22.24 -16.25 10.07
C SER A 137 21.13 -15.22 9.87
N PHE A 138 19.87 -15.65 10.03
CA PHE A 138 18.73 -14.73 10.06
C PHE A 138 18.69 -13.96 11.38
N LEU A 139 18.40 -12.66 11.30
CA LEU A 139 18.20 -11.82 12.48
C LEU A 139 16.88 -12.20 13.17
N THR A 140 16.90 -12.27 14.50
CA THR A 140 15.72 -12.61 15.31
C THR A 140 15.56 -11.64 16.47
N PRO A 141 14.32 -11.39 16.92
CA PRO A 141 14.08 -10.45 18.01
C PRO A 141 14.63 -10.94 19.35
N VAL A 142 14.92 -9.99 20.25
CA VAL A 142 15.32 -10.31 21.62
C VAL A 142 14.11 -10.63 22.48
N VAL A 143 14.10 -11.84 23.06
CA VAL A 143 13.01 -12.27 23.93
C VAL A 143 13.18 -11.72 25.35
N GLY A 144 12.10 -11.16 25.89
CA GLY A 144 12.04 -10.64 27.26
C GLY A 144 12.26 -11.72 28.31
N ALA A 145 12.85 -11.35 29.46
CA ALA A 145 13.02 -12.28 30.56
C ALA A 145 11.66 -12.60 31.22
N SER A 146 11.38 -13.88 31.46
CA SER A 146 10.15 -14.37 32.06
C SER A 146 9.87 -13.70 33.42
N GLY A 147 8.71 -13.05 33.55
CA GLY A 147 8.25 -12.43 34.82
C GLY A 147 8.55 -10.93 34.96
N ILE A 148 9.15 -10.28 33.96
CA ILE A 148 9.38 -8.83 33.96
C ILE A 148 8.27 -8.12 33.16
N ASN A 149 7.48 -7.29 33.82
CA ASN A 149 6.39 -6.50 33.21
C ASN A 149 6.88 -5.22 32.48
N VAL A 150 8.10 -5.23 31.94
CA VAL A 150 8.69 -4.09 31.22
C VAL A 150 8.74 -4.43 29.73
N PRO A 151 8.33 -3.52 28.83
CA PRO A 151 8.49 -3.72 27.38
C PRO A 151 9.92 -4.11 27.01
N THR A 152 10.06 -5.13 26.16
CA THR A 152 11.37 -5.62 25.71
C THR A 152 11.76 -4.98 24.38
N SER A 153 10.87 -5.06 23.38
CA SER A 153 10.97 -4.33 22.12
C SER A 153 10.62 -2.85 22.29
N GLU A 154 11.39 -2.01 21.61
CA GLU A 154 11.18 -0.58 21.43
C GLU A 154 10.69 -0.39 19.98
N ASP A 155 9.82 0.59 19.71
CA ASP A 155 9.44 0.94 18.34
C ASP A 155 8.85 -0.25 17.53
N VAL A 156 9.06 -0.26 16.20
CA VAL A 156 8.67 -1.34 15.30
C VAL A 156 9.90 -1.89 14.61
N HIS A 157 10.12 -3.19 14.73
CA HIS A 157 11.23 -3.92 14.10
C HIS A 157 10.72 -4.79 12.95
N LEU A 158 11.56 -5.07 11.95
CA LEU A 158 11.19 -5.84 10.75
C LEU A 158 12.21 -6.95 10.46
N TYR A 159 11.72 -8.18 10.37
CA TYR A 159 12.49 -9.42 10.18
C TYR A 159 12.07 -10.14 8.89
N ALA A 160 12.99 -10.83 8.23
CA ALA A 160 12.69 -11.64 7.05
C ALA A 160 12.26 -13.06 7.43
N ASP A 161 11.26 -13.60 6.72
CA ASP A 161 10.90 -15.00 6.79
C ASP A 161 11.91 -15.86 6.00
N PRO A 162 12.63 -16.79 6.65
CA PRO A 162 13.63 -17.62 5.96
C PRO A 162 13.07 -18.45 4.82
N SER A 163 11.79 -18.83 4.89
CA SER A 163 11.18 -19.71 3.89
C SER A 163 10.81 -18.99 2.59
N THR A 164 10.66 -17.66 2.63
CA THR A 164 10.21 -16.85 1.49
C THR A 164 11.15 -15.72 1.11
N ALA A 165 12.23 -15.49 1.87
CA ALA A 165 13.16 -14.36 1.66
C ALA A 165 13.68 -14.25 0.22
N ASP A 166 13.97 -15.39 -0.42
CA ASP A 166 14.50 -15.46 -1.79
C ASP A 166 13.42 -15.65 -2.87
N SER A 167 12.14 -15.59 -2.49
CA SER A 167 11.03 -15.76 -3.44
C SER A 167 10.64 -14.44 -4.12
N GLU A 168 9.82 -14.52 -5.17
CA GLU A 168 9.23 -13.35 -5.83
C GLU A 168 8.23 -12.59 -4.92
N ALA A 169 7.79 -13.19 -3.81
CA ALA A 169 6.84 -12.60 -2.86
C ALA A 169 7.32 -12.82 -1.42
N PRO A 170 8.41 -12.16 -0.98
CA PRO A 170 8.98 -12.38 0.34
C PRO A 170 8.06 -11.89 1.46
N ILE A 171 8.03 -12.61 2.58
CA ILE A 171 7.25 -12.23 3.77
C ILE A 171 8.17 -11.55 4.79
N PHE A 172 7.74 -10.40 5.31
CA PHE A 172 8.41 -9.71 6.39
C PHE A 172 7.53 -9.64 7.65
N PHE A 173 8.12 -9.97 8.79
CA PHE A 173 7.49 -9.93 10.11
C PHE A 173 7.79 -8.61 10.81
N ALA A 174 6.78 -7.79 11.04
CA ALA A 174 6.88 -6.60 11.87
C ALA A 174 6.58 -6.96 13.33
N ASP A 175 7.56 -6.84 14.23
CA ASP A 175 7.35 -6.96 15.68
C ASP A 175 7.09 -5.57 16.25
N CYS A 176 5.84 -5.30 16.61
CA CYS A 176 5.44 -4.03 17.19
C CYS A 176 5.67 -4.06 18.70
N GLU A 177 6.03 -2.90 19.25
CA GLU A 177 5.97 -2.68 20.68
C GLU A 177 4.62 -3.12 21.30
N GLY A 178 4.67 -3.67 22.51
CA GLY A 178 3.46 -4.11 23.20
C GLY A 178 2.55 -2.98 23.69
N LEU A 179 1.26 -3.14 23.44
CA LEU A 179 0.21 -2.28 23.96
C LEU A 179 0.18 -2.35 25.51
N GLN A 180 -0.24 -1.26 26.16
CA GLN A 180 -0.44 -1.17 27.62
C GLN A 180 0.84 -1.33 28.48
N GLY A 181 2.02 -1.10 27.90
CA GLY A 181 3.29 -1.06 28.64
C GLY A 181 3.48 0.18 29.53
N GLY A 182 2.63 1.19 29.35
CA GLY A 182 2.72 2.53 29.95
C GLY A 182 3.98 3.29 29.50
N GLU A 183 4.24 4.46 30.11
CA GLU A 183 5.43 5.29 29.84
C GLU A 183 6.74 4.72 30.42
N ARG A 184 6.76 3.45 30.86
CA ARG A 184 8.01 2.81 31.31
C ARG A 184 8.90 2.55 30.10
N GLU A 185 10.12 3.09 30.17
CA GLU A 185 11.15 2.92 29.15
C GLU A 185 11.49 1.43 28.93
N PRO A 186 11.48 0.92 27.68
CA PRO A 186 11.83 -0.45 27.33
C PRO A 186 13.23 -0.82 27.78
N LEU A 187 13.46 -2.13 27.88
CA LEU A 187 14.82 -2.63 28.06
C LEU A 187 15.70 -2.24 26.86
N GLY A 188 15.23 -2.36 25.62
CA GLY A 188 15.95 -1.91 24.41
C GLY A 188 16.40 -0.44 24.48
N ALA A 189 15.46 0.46 24.75
CA ALA A 189 15.72 1.90 24.89
C ALA A 189 16.74 2.25 25.97
N LYS A 190 16.68 1.57 27.13
CA LYS A 190 17.65 1.75 28.22
C LYS A 190 19.07 1.39 27.79
N PHE A 191 19.24 0.28 27.07
CA PHE A 191 20.55 -0.12 26.55
C PHE A 191 21.06 0.89 25.51
N LYS A 192 20.21 1.30 24.57
CA LYS A 192 20.51 2.32 23.54
C LYS A 192 20.98 3.64 24.17
N ARG A 193 20.26 4.13 25.18
CA ARG A 193 20.59 5.39 25.89
C ARG A 193 21.88 5.28 26.70
N SER A 194 22.08 4.17 27.41
CA SER A 194 23.33 3.92 28.15
C SER A 194 24.55 3.91 27.20
N ARG A 195 24.39 3.35 26.00
CA ARG A 195 25.44 3.32 24.98
C ARG A 195 25.70 4.68 24.33
N LYS A 196 24.66 5.44 23.95
CA LYS A 196 24.78 6.83 23.44
C LYS A 196 25.60 7.71 24.40
N LYS A 197 25.53 7.47 25.72
CA LYS A 197 26.33 8.17 26.75
C LYS A 197 27.75 7.64 26.92
N ALA A 198 28.00 6.36 26.67
CA ALA A 198 29.30 5.72 26.91
C ALA A 198 30.28 5.86 25.74
N VAL A 199 29.81 5.81 24.48
CA VAL A 199 30.67 5.89 23.27
C VAL A 199 29.88 6.48 22.09
N LYS A 200 30.40 7.51 21.41
CA LYS A 200 29.94 7.91 20.05
C LYS A 200 30.42 6.85 19.04
N ASN A 201 29.77 5.69 18.99
CA ASN A 201 30.11 4.62 18.05
C ASN A 201 29.40 4.82 16.69
N GLU A 202 30.15 4.66 15.60
CA GLU A 202 29.70 4.72 14.19
C GLU A 202 28.69 3.62 13.79
N ARG A 203 28.35 2.69 14.69
CA ARG A 203 27.52 1.49 14.39
C ARG A 203 26.05 1.60 14.80
N THR A 204 25.61 2.73 15.35
CA THR A 204 24.18 2.91 15.66
C THR A 204 23.44 3.24 14.35
N PRO A 205 22.35 2.55 13.99
CA PRO A 205 21.59 2.88 12.80
C PRO A 205 21.13 4.34 12.89
N LEU A 206 21.59 5.15 11.93
CA LEU A 206 21.08 6.51 11.78
C LEU A 206 19.72 6.44 11.07
N PRO A 207 18.74 7.26 11.48
CA PRO A 207 17.50 7.37 10.73
C PRO A 207 17.83 7.80 9.31
N THR A 208 17.22 7.12 8.33
CA THR A 208 17.32 7.45 6.92
C THR A 208 16.45 8.66 6.60
N SER A 209 15.31 8.80 7.29
CA SER A 209 14.49 10.00 7.23
C SER A 209 13.86 10.30 8.59
N GLU A 210 13.61 11.60 8.83
CA GLU A 210 12.94 12.10 10.02
C GLU A 210 11.81 13.05 9.63
N ARG A 211 10.71 13.01 10.36
CA ARG A 211 9.55 13.89 10.15
C ARG A 211 9.08 14.48 11.46
N GLU A 212 8.83 15.78 11.49
CA GLU A 212 8.21 16.41 12.64
C GLU A 212 6.74 15.94 12.79
N LEU A 213 6.36 15.54 14.00
CA LEU A 213 4.98 15.16 14.30
C LEU A 213 4.14 16.41 14.61
N MET A 214 3.43 16.92 13.60
CA MET A 214 2.68 18.17 13.70
C MET A 214 1.52 18.11 14.70
N TRP A 215 0.96 16.91 14.91
CA TRP A 215 -0.12 16.67 15.87
C TRP A 215 0.38 16.46 17.30
N ALA A 216 1.70 16.27 17.51
CA ALA A 216 2.31 16.06 18.84
C ALA A 216 2.51 17.39 19.59
N SER A 217 1.48 18.24 19.61
CA SER A 217 1.51 19.62 20.14
C SER A 217 1.51 19.73 21.66
N SER A 218 1.24 18.62 22.37
CA SER A 218 1.21 18.56 23.83
C SER A 218 1.97 17.35 24.34
N THR A 219 2.37 17.37 25.61
CA THR A 219 3.12 16.27 26.24
C THR A 219 2.39 14.93 26.18
N SER A 220 1.05 14.92 26.23
CA SER A 220 0.26 13.69 26.14
C SER A 220 0.15 13.15 24.71
N LEU A 221 0.04 14.03 23.71
CA LEU A 221 0.02 13.61 22.30
C LEU A 221 1.43 13.17 21.87
N ALA A 222 2.46 13.86 22.33
CA ALA A 222 3.86 13.49 22.09
C ALA A 222 4.34 12.27 22.90
N SER A 223 3.44 11.58 23.61
CA SER A 223 3.80 10.45 24.46
C SER A 223 4.00 9.17 23.63
N ARG A 224 4.88 8.29 24.11
CA ARG A 224 5.13 7.01 23.45
C ARG A 224 3.90 6.11 23.54
N GLU A 225 3.17 6.16 24.65
CA GLU A 225 1.89 5.45 24.78
C GLU A 225 0.88 5.90 23.74
N TYR A 226 0.80 7.20 23.45
CA TYR A 226 -0.08 7.73 22.41
C TYR A 226 0.31 7.21 21.03
N ALA A 227 1.60 7.24 20.67
CA ALA A 227 2.12 6.71 19.42
C ALA A 227 1.76 5.23 19.20
N VAL A 228 2.01 4.39 20.20
CA VAL A 228 1.73 2.95 20.18
C VAL A 228 0.23 2.66 20.11
N THR A 229 -0.60 3.55 20.63
CA THR A 229 -2.07 3.41 20.66
C THR A 229 -2.76 4.04 19.44
N ASN A 230 -2.09 4.96 18.74
CA ASN A 230 -2.72 5.75 17.67
C ASN A 230 -1.95 5.70 16.35
N LEU A 231 -0.65 5.95 16.33
CA LEU A 231 0.12 6.02 15.08
C LEU A 231 0.43 4.62 14.54
N TYR A 232 1.11 3.77 15.32
CA TYR A 232 1.52 2.43 14.87
C TYR A 232 0.33 1.57 14.42
N PRO A 233 -0.81 1.59 15.13
CA PRO A 233 -2.04 0.96 14.66
C PRO A 233 -2.45 1.33 13.25
N ARG A 234 -2.51 2.64 12.96
CA ARG A 234 -2.95 3.15 11.66
C ARG A 234 -1.99 2.71 10.56
N LEU A 235 -0.68 2.78 10.78
CA LEU A 235 0.32 2.32 9.82
C LEU A 235 0.26 0.80 9.60
N LEU A 236 0.33 0.01 10.67
CA LEU A 236 0.40 -1.45 10.58
C LEU A 236 -0.90 -2.03 10.02
N TYR A 237 -2.07 -1.54 10.43
CA TYR A 237 -3.34 -2.01 9.87
C TYR A 237 -3.51 -1.67 8.39
N THR A 238 -3.03 -0.49 7.98
CA THR A 238 -3.18 0.00 6.60
C THR A 238 -2.30 -0.79 5.62
N PHE A 239 -1.08 -1.15 6.02
CA PHE A 239 -0.10 -1.77 5.12
C PHE A 239 0.11 -3.28 5.30
N SER A 240 -0.38 -3.89 6.38
CA SER A 240 -0.21 -5.33 6.57
C SER A 240 -1.20 -6.15 5.74
N ASP A 241 -0.71 -7.25 5.19
CA ASP A 241 -1.53 -8.31 4.61
C ASP A 241 -2.14 -9.20 5.70
N VAL A 242 -1.37 -9.43 6.77
CA VAL A 242 -1.76 -10.29 7.89
C VAL A 242 -1.40 -9.62 9.20
N ILE A 243 -2.29 -9.72 10.18
CA ILE A 243 -2.10 -9.18 11.51
C ILE A 243 -2.25 -10.31 12.51
N VAL A 244 -1.15 -10.63 13.19
CA VAL A 244 -1.06 -11.69 14.18
C VAL A 244 -1.23 -11.08 15.57
N PHE A 245 -2.39 -11.29 16.16
CA PHE A 245 -2.70 -10.84 17.51
C PHE A 245 -2.28 -11.88 18.54
N VAL A 246 -1.26 -11.57 19.33
CA VAL A 246 -0.65 -12.48 20.29
C VAL A 246 -1.16 -12.23 21.70
N LEU A 247 -1.61 -13.30 22.35
CA LEU A 247 -2.31 -13.25 23.63
C LEU A 247 -1.84 -14.38 24.53
N ARG A 248 -1.72 -14.14 25.82
CA ARG A 248 -1.28 -15.16 26.78
C ARG A 248 -2.40 -15.79 27.59
N ASN A 249 -3.46 -15.03 27.88
CA ASN A 249 -4.54 -15.49 28.75
C ASN A 249 -5.87 -15.58 27.98
N PRO A 250 -6.38 -16.79 27.68
CA PRO A 250 -7.64 -16.97 26.98
C PRO A 250 -8.86 -16.53 27.81
N ARG A 251 -8.73 -16.30 29.13
CA ARG A 251 -9.85 -15.83 29.96
C ARG A 251 -10.25 -14.37 29.69
N VAL A 252 -9.41 -13.61 28.99
CA VAL A 252 -9.64 -12.19 28.66
C VAL A 252 -10.02 -12.02 27.18
N ILE A 253 -10.47 -13.09 26.52
CA ILE A 253 -10.66 -13.12 25.07
C ILE A 253 -11.69 -12.09 24.59
N GLU A 254 -12.74 -11.80 25.38
CA GLU A 254 -13.71 -10.76 25.03
C GLU A 254 -13.05 -9.37 24.94
N GLY A 255 -12.24 -9.01 25.94
CA GLY A 255 -11.50 -7.74 25.96
C GLY A 255 -10.45 -7.62 24.85
N VAL A 256 -9.97 -8.76 24.33
CA VAL A 256 -9.10 -8.80 23.16
C VAL A 256 -9.88 -8.45 21.92
N PHE A 257 -10.98 -9.15 21.64
CA PHE A 257 -11.80 -8.84 20.46
C PHE A 257 -12.29 -7.39 20.51
N GLU A 258 -12.54 -6.85 21.70
CA GLU A 258 -12.82 -5.43 21.90
C GLU A 258 -11.66 -4.54 21.44
N GLN A 259 -10.42 -4.87 21.82
CA GLN A 259 -9.22 -4.18 21.34
C GLN A 259 -9.06 -4.32 19.82
N LEU A 260 -9.30 -5.50 19.25
CA LEU A 260 -9.24 -5.71 17.79
C LEU A 260 -10.20 -4.79 17.05
N VAL A 261 -11.45 -4.75 17.50
CA VAL A 261 -12.49 -3.91 16.88
C VAL A 261 -12.15 -2.44 17.06
N ASN A 262 -11.72 -1.99 18.24
CA ASN A 262 -11.33 -0.59 18.45
C ASN A 262 -10.14 -0.19 17.57
N TRP A 263 -9.14 -1.06 17.49
CA TRP A 263 -7.93 -0.84 16.71
C TRP A 263 -8.23 -0.78 15.22
N ALA A 264 -8.99 -1.75 14.72
CA ALA A 264 -9.39 -1.78 13.32
C ALA A 264 -10.35 -0.66 12.96
N ALA A 265 -11.33 -0.33 13.81
CA ALA A 265 -12.25 0.78 13.54
C ALA A 265 -11.53 2.12 13.46
N ALA A 266 -10.59 2.37 14.37
CA ALA A 266 -9.78 3.59 14.36
C ALA A 266 -8.88 3.69 13.12
N ALA A 267 -8.41 2.56 12.58
CA ALA A 267 -7.57 2.55 11.38
C ALA A 267 -8.38 2.54 10.07
N LEU A 268 -9.53 1.86 10.05
CA LEU A 268 -10.38 1.66 8.86
C LEU A 268 -10.91 3.00 8.34
N GLU A 269 -11.37 3.88 9.23
CA GLU A 269 -11.89 5.20 8.85
C GLU A 269 -10.76 6.20 8.54
N MET A 270 -9.50 5.85 8.82
CA MET A 270 -8.31 6.68 8.58
C MET A 270 -7.57 6.29 7.29
N SER A 271 -8.22 5.53 6.41
CA SER A 271 -7.76 5.33 5.04
C SER A 271 -8.93 5.22 4.08
N SER A 272 -8.79 5.82 2.90
CA SER A 272 -9.73 5.76 1.78
C SER A 272 -9.08 5.04 0.60
N ASN A 273 -9.90 4.44 -0.27
CA ASN A 273 -9.41 3.63 -1.38
C ASN A 273 -8.47 2.47 -0.99
N GLN A 274 -8.54 1.97 0.25
CA GLN A 274 -7.71 0.84 0.68
C GLN A 274 -8.13 -0.42 -0.09
N PRO A 275 -7.26 -1.07 -0.87
CA PRO A 275 -7.68 -2.13 -1.79
C PRO A 275 -8.14 -3.40 -1.07
N VAL A 276 -7.45 -3.76 0.03
CA VAL A 276 -7.67 -5.03 0.75
C VAL A 276 -7.59 -4.77 2.25
N LEU A 277 -8.48 -5.40 3.03
CA LEU A 277 -8.38 -5.43 4.49
C LEU A 277 -7.43 -6.54 4.93
N PRO A 278 -6.67 -6.34 6.01
CA PRO A 278 -5.78 -7.38 6.52
C PRO A 278 -6.54 -8.63 6.95
N HIS A 279 -5.87 -9.79 6.87
CA HIS A 279 -6.31 -11.01 7.53
C HIS A 279 -5.91 -10.98 9.02
N ALA A 280 -6.75 -11.51 9.90
CA ALA A 280 -6.45 -11.61 11.34
C ALA A 280 -6.12 -13.04 11.74
N ILE A 281 -5.01 -13.24 12.45
CA ILE A 281 -4.67 -14.49 13.11
C ILE A 281 -4.52 -14.23 14.61
N ILE A 282 -5.31 -14.92 15.43
CA ILE A 282 -5.28 -14.83 16.88
C ILE A 282 -4.41 -15.96 17.42
N ALA A 283 -3.21 -15.62 17.90
CA ALA A 283 -2.28 -16.56 18.50
C ALA A 283 -2.48 -16.60 20.04
N LEU A 284 -3.16 -17.64 20.52
CA LEU A 284 -3.33 -17.94 21.95
C LEU A 284 -2.06 -18.62 22.49
N ASN A 285 -1.07 -17.78 22.78
CA ASN A 285 0.20 -18.16 23.35
C ASN A 285 0.09 -18.66 24.79
N ALA A 286 1.01 -19.54 25.18
CA ALA A 286 1.06 -20.18 26.48
C ALA A 286 -0.24 -20.86 26.93
N SER A 287 -0.93 -21.52 26.00
CA SER A 287 -2.09 -22.35 26.29
C SER A 287 -1.73 -23.52 27.23
N GLU A 288 -2.63 -23.84 28.15
CA GLU A 288 -2.50 -24.97 29.07
C GLU A 288 -2.45 -26.30 28.30
N ASN A 289 -1.71 -27.28 28.81
CA ASN A 289 -1.51 -28.57 28.13
C ASN A 289 -2.72 -29.52 28.28
N ASP A 290 -3.62 -29.26 29.22
CA ASP A 290 -4.78 -30.09 29.59
C ASP A 290 -6.10 -29.65 28.94
N ILE A 291 -6.03 -28.90 27.84
CA ILE A 291 -7.18 -28.56 27.00
C ILE A 291 -7.67 -29.76 26.16
N ASP A 292 -8.89 -29.65 25.62
CA ASP A 292 -9.42 -30.62 24.67
C ASP A 292 -8.44 -30.80 23.48
N PRO A 293 -8.02 -32.02 23.12
CA PRO A 293 -7.15 -32.25 21.98
C PRO A 293 -7.63 -31.64 20.66
N GLN A 294 -8.95 -31.49 20.45
CA GLN A 294 -9.51 -30.86 19.25
C GLN A 294 -9.20 -29.37 19.18
N GLU A 295 -8.96 -28.70 20.30
CA GLU A 295 -8.63 -27.27 20.36
C GLU A 295 -7.22 -26.95 19.84
N TRP A 296 -6.37 -27.96 19.60
CA TRP A 296 -5.10 -27.75 18.90
C TRP A 296 -5.27 -27.62 17.38
N ASP A 297 -6.38 -28.11 16.82
CA ASP A 297 -6.74 -27.91 15.41
C ASP A 297 -7.20 -26.46 15.19
N THR A 298 -6.61 -25.79 14.20
CA THR A 298 -6.89 -24.37 13.94
C THR A 298 -8.33 -24.09 13.55
N LYS A 299 -8.95 -24.98 12.76
CA LYS A 299 -10.31 -24.79 12.27
C LYS A 299 -11.30 -24.94 13.42
N PHE A 300 -11.18 -26.04 14.18
CA PHE A 300 -12.01 -26.28 15.34
C PHE A 300 -11.85 -25.17 16.39
N ALA A 301 -10.61 -24.77 16.72
CA ALA A 301 -10.36 -23.69 17.67
C ALA A 301 -10.97 -22.35 17.22
N THR A 302 -10.95 -22.07 15.91
CA THR A 302 -11.55 -20.85 15.35
C THR A 302 -13.07 -20.86 15.49
N GLU A 303 -13.71 -21.95 15.08
CA GLU A 303 -15.17 -22.11 15.14
C GLU A 303 -15.66 -22.10 16.60
N SER A 304 -15.06 -22.95 17.45
CA SER A 304 -15.34 -23.06 18.88
C SER A 304 -15.24 -21.71 19.59
N LEU A 305 -14.14 -20.96 19.36
CA LEU A 305 -13.94 -19.68 20.01
C LEU A 305 -14.98 -18.65 19.56
N LEU A 306 -15.18 -18.47 18.24
CA LEU A 306 -16.10 -17.48 17.71
C LEU A 306 -17.55 -17.78 18.11
N GLU A 307 -17.92 -19.06 18.19
CA GLU A 307 -19.23 -19.49 18.68
C GLU A 307 -19.40 -19.15 20.17
N SER A 308 -18.40 -19.43 20.99
CA SER A 308 -18.44 -19.17 22.43
C SER A 308 -18.67 -17.69 22.78
N ILE A 309 -18.14 -16.77 21.96
CA ILE A 309 -18.31 -15.33 22.15
C ILE A 309 -19.41 -14.73 21.26
N SER A 310 -20.05 -15.50 20.39
CA SER A 310 -20.96 -14.98 19.35
C SER A 310 -22.04 -14.04 19.91
N ARG A 311 -22.67 -14.42 21.03
CA ARG A 311 -23.74 -13.64 21.68
C ARG A 311 -23.26 -12.41 22.44
N THR A 312 -21.96 -12.25 22.68
CA THR A 312 -21.44 -11.05 23.37
C THR A 312 -21.62 -9.80 22.51
N VAL A 313 -21.82 -9.93 21.19
CA VAL A 313 -22.13 -8.79 20.29
C VAL A 313 -23.33 -7.94 20.75
N PHE A 314 -24.27 -8.55 21.49
CA PHE A 314 -25.43 -7.85 22.05
C PHE A 314 -25.26 -7.40 23.50
N ARG A 315 -24.26 -7.95 24.21
CA ARG A 315 -24.06 -7.76 25.66
C ARG A 315 -22.92 -6.79 25.96
N ASN A 316 -21.80 -6.92 25.25
CA ASN A 316 -20.63 -6.06 25.39
C ASN A 316 -20.97 -4.65 24.85
N PRO A 317 -20.79 -3.57 25.63
CA PRO A 317 -21.12 -2.21 25.21
C PRO A 317 -20.38 -1.77 23.93
N THR A 318 -19.11 -2.15 23.79
CA THR A 318 -18.27 -1.77 22.66
C THR A 318 -18.71 -2.50 21.39
N PHE A 319 -18.92 -3.82 21.44
CA PHE A 319 -19.45 -4.56 20.29
C PHE A 319 -20.84 -4.08 19.90
N LYS A 320 -21.70 -3.80 20.87
CA LYS A 320 -23.05 -3.30 20.62
C LYS A 320 -23.01 -1.96 19.88
N ARG A 321 -22.11 -1.05 20.28
CA ARG A 321 -21.91 0.24 19.62
C ARG A 321 -21.52 0.07 18.15
N TYR A 322 -20.43 -0.65 17.87
CA TYR A 322 -19.97 -0.85 16.49
C TYR A 322 -20.96 -1.67 15.65
N ALA A 323 -21.59 -2.69 16.22
CA ALA A 323 -22.64 -3.44 15.53
C ALA A 323 -23.83 -2.53 15.18
N GLN A 324 -24.21 -1.59 16.04
CA GLN A 324 -25.26 -0.62 15.74
C GLN A 324 -24.83 0.34 14.63
N GLU A 325 -23.61 0.87 14.68
CA GLU A 325 -23.05 1.72 13.61
C GLU A 325 -23.11 1.02 12.25
N TRP A 326 -22.79 -0.27 12.18
CA TRP A 326 -22.89 -1.05 10.94
C TRP A 326 -24.33 -1.36 10.53
N ARG A 327 -25.25 -1.60 11.48
CA ARG A 327 -26.68 -1.76 11.17
C ARG A 327 -27.27 -0.47 10.58
N GLU A 328 -26.87 0.69 11.07
CA GLU A 328 -27.26 1.99 10.50
C GLU A 328 -26.75 2.16 9.06
N ARG A 329 -25.64 1.49 8.71
CA ARG A 329 -25.07 1.41 7.35
C ARG A 329 -25.70 0.29 6.50
N LYS A 330 -26.81 -0.31 6.96
CA LYS A 330 -27.54 -1.44 6.35
C LYS A 330 -26.75 -2.76 6.27
N LYS A 331 -25.78 -2.97 7.17
CA LYS A 331 -25.09 -4.26 7.32
C LYS A 331 -25.63 -4.96 8.58
N GLU A 332 -26.23 -6.13 8.40
CA GLU A 332 -26.72 -6.93 9.52
C GLU A 332 -25.55 -7.56 10.27
N ILE A 333 -25.54 -7.35 11.59
CA ILE A 333 -24.52 -7.89 12.50
C ILE A 333 -25.24 -8.60 13.64
N GLU A 334 -25.17 -9.93 13.66
CA GLU A 334 -25.81 -10.82 14.62
C GLU A 334 -24.83 -11.64 15.46
N SER A 335 -23.54 -11.61 15.11
CA SER A 335 -22.47 -12.32 15.81
C SER A 335 -21.18 -11.52 15.86
N VAL A 336 -20.29 -11.86 16.79
CA VAL A 336 -18.93 -11.31 16.83
C VAL A 336 -18.15 -11.63 15.56
N LYS A 337 -18.35 -12.82 14.99
CA LYS A 337 -17.73 -13.20 13.71
C LYS A 337 -18.08 -12.21 12.60
N GLN A 338 -19.36 -11.93 12.40
CA GLN A 338 -19.83 -10.96 11.39
C GLN A 338 -19.31 -9.55 11.67
N LEU A 339 -19.22 -9.13 12.93
CA LEU A 339 -18.64 -7.84 13.30
C LEU A 339 -17.16 -7.78 12.89
N MET A 340 -16.39 -8.82 13.20
CA MET A 340 -14.97 -8.87 12.90
C MET A 340 -14.69 -8.95 11.39
N GLU A 341 -15.51 -9.68 10.63
CA GLU A 341 -15.47 -9.74 9.15
C GLU A 341 -15.90 -8.41 8.50
N THR A 342 -16.27 -7.39 9.26
CA THR A 342 -16.37 -6.00 8.75
C THR A 342 -15.04 -5.26 8.76
N TYR A 343 -14.07 -5.75 9.54
CA TYR A 343 -12.79 -5.12 9.79
C TYR A 343 -11.60 -5.95 9.30
N TYR A 344 -11.79 -7.23 8.97
CA TYR A 344 -10.73 -8.13 8.53
C TYR A 344 -11.24 -9.03 7.42
N SER A 345 -10.37 -9.40 6.48
CA SER A 345 -10.72 -10.27 5.36
C SER A 345 -10.96 -11.72 5.79
N SER A 346 -10.30 -12.18 6.84
CA SER A 346 -10.60 -13.46 7.51
C SER A 346 -10.09 -13.45 8.95
N ILE A 347 -10.50 -14.45 9.72
CA ILE A 347 -10.08 -14.65 11.11
C ILE A 347 -9.68 -16.11 11.30
N ARG A 348 -8.53 -16.36 11.92
CA ARG A 348 -8.07 -17.69 12.32
C ARG A 348 -7.57 -17.68 13.76
N VAL A 349 -7.70 -18.79 14.46
CA VAL A 349 -7.21 -18.97 15.84
C VAL A 349 -6.17 -20.09 15.84
N VAL A 350 -5.03 -19.83 16.47
CA VAL A 350 -3.95 -20.82 16.66
C VAL A 350 -3.53 -20.82 18.13
N ARG A 351 -3.52 -22.01 18.76
CA ARG A 351 -3.06 -22.17 20.15
C ARG A 351 -1.60 -22.60 20.19
N ILE A 352 -0.78 -21.93 21.01
CA ILE A 352 0.63 -22.29 21.23
C ILE A 352 0.79 -22.78 22.68
N PRO A 353 1.33 -23.99 22.93
CA PRO A 353 1.54 -24.51 24.29
C PRO A 353 2.53 -23.68 25.12
N ALA A 354 2.35 -23.64 26.44
CA ALA A 354 3.22 -22.91 27.37
C ALA A 354 4.66 -23.43 27.44
N GLU A 355 4.85 -24.71 27.79
CA GLU A 355 6.16 -25.34 27.87
C GLU A 355 6.04 -26.87 27.89
N GLY A 356 7.18 -27.55 27.70
CA GLY A 356 7.31 -28.99 27.92
C GLY A 356 6.84 -29.92 26.79
N ARG A 357 6.29 -29.39 25.69
CA ARG A 357 5.87 -30.16 24.49
C ARG A 357 6.51 -29.63 23.20
N PRO A 358 7.83 -29.82 22.97
CA PRO A 358 8.49 -29.17 21.84
C PRO A 358 8.02 -29.70 20.48
N HIS A 359 7.57 -30.95 20.38
CA HIS A 359 6.99 -31.47 19.13
C HIS A 359 5.63 -30.82 18.83
N LEU A 360 4.74 -30.71 19.82
CA LEU A 360 3.49 -29.95 19.64
C LEU A 360 3.75 -28.47 19.35
N ILE A 361 4.68 -27.81 20.05
CA ILE A 361 5.05 -26.41 19.79
C ILE A 361 5.52 -26.26 18.34
N GLN A 362 6.39 -27.15 17.85
CA GLN A 362 6.82 -27.14 16.45
C GLN A 362 5.62 -27.25 15.49
N GLY A 363 4.69 -28.18 15.75
CA GLY A 363 3.49 -28.37 14.95
C GLY A 363 2.59 -27.13 14.91
N GLN A 364 2.34 -26.50 16.07
CA GLN A 364 1.51 -25.30 16.15
C GLN A 364 2.18 -24.06 15.54
N ILE A 365 3.51 -23.92 15.65
CA ILE A 365 4.25 -22.86 14.96
C ILE A 365 4.22 -23.06 13.44
N LYS A 366 4.28 -24.32 12.98
CA LYS A 366 4.10 -24.64 11.55
C LYS A 366 2.71 -24.25 11.07
N GLN A 367 1.65 -24.59 11.81
CA GLN A 367 0.27 -24.19 11.47
C GLN A 367 0.07 -22.67 11.47
N LEU A 368 0.71 -21.95 12.41
CA LEU A 368 0.72 -20.48 12.42
C LEU A 368 1.37 -19.92 11.14
N HIS A 369 2.54 -20.45 10.78
CA HIS A 369 3.29 -20.01 9.59
C HIS A 369 2.54 -20.34 8.29
N GLU A 370 2.00 -21.56 8.14
CA GLU A 370 1.15 -21.95 7.02
C GLU A 370 -0.06 -21.02 6.90
N GLY A 371 -0.71 -20.67 8.01
CA GLY A 371 -1.83 -19.72 8.00
C GLY A 371 -1.44 -18.29 7.63
N ILE A 372 -0.24 -17.86 7.98
CA ILE A 372 0.31 -16.57 7.52
C ILE A 372 0.53 -16.62 6.00
N GLN A 373 1.18 -17.67 5.48
CA GLN A 373 1.44 -17.81 4.05
C GLN A 373 0.15 -17.84 3.22
N GLU A 374 -0.83 -18.65 3.62
CA GLU A 374 -2.14 -18.72 2.95
C GLU A 374 -2.83 -17.36 2.89
N ALA A 375 -2.84 -16.62 3.99
CA ALA A 375 -3.45 -15.30 4.08
C ALA A 375 -2.68 -14.25 3.25
N SER A 376 -1.35 -14.27 3.26
CA SER A 376 -0.53 -13.40 2.43
C SER A 376 -0.79 -13.64 0.94
N VAL A 377 -0.84 -14.90 0.50
CA VAL A 377 -1.17 -15.25 -0.90
C VAL A 377 -2.58 -14.79 -1.28
N ALA A 378 -3.57 -14.97 -0.40
CA ALA A 378 -4.92 -14.49 -0.64
C ALA A 378 -4.97 -12.95 -0.80
N SER A 379 -4.23 -12.22 0.04
CA SER A 379 -4.10 -10.76 -0.06
C SER A 379 -3.42 -10.33 -1.35
N LEU A 380 -2.30 -10.94 -1.73
CA LEU A 380 -1.57 -10.65 -2.98
C LEU A 380 -2.45 -10.87 -4.22
N ASN A 381 -3.14 -12.01 -4.29
CA ASN A 381 -4.06 -12.30 -5.40
C ASN A 381 -5.16 -11.24 -5.50
N ARG A 382 -5.74 -10.84 -4.36
CA ARG A 382 -6.76 -9.80 -4.32
C ARG A 382 -6.21 -8.44 -4.76
N LYS A 383 -5.02 -8.05 -4.29
CA LYS A 383 -4.32 -6.84 -4.71
C LYS A 383 -4.04 -6.84 -6.22
N ALA A 384 -3.62 -7.98 -6.78
CA ALA A 384 -3.37 -8.15 -8.21
C ALA A 384 -4.65 -7.94 -9.04
N HIS A 385 -5.76 -8.55 -8.63
CA HIS A 385 -7.06 -8.36 -9.29
C HIS A 385 -7.56 -6.91 -9.26
N LEU A 386 -7.18 -6.14 -8.24
CA LEU A 386 -7.52 -4.73 -8.10
C LEU A 386 -6.47 -3.78 -8.71
N ARG A 387 -5.44 -4.32 -9.40
CA ARG A 387 -4.29 -3.56 -9.94
C ARG A 387 -3.56 -2.70 -8.89
N MET A 388 -3.51 -3.20 -7.65
CA MET A 388 -2.86 -2.58 -6.50
C MET A 388 -1.80 -3.52 -5.89
N LEU A 389 -1.25 -4.41 -6.70
CA LEU A 389 -0.12 -5.26 -6.32
C LEU A 389 1.16 -4.44 -6.50
N LEU A 390 1.71 -3.96 -5.39
CA LEU A 390 2.88 -3.08 -5.38
C LEU A 390 4.16 -3.92 -5.41
N ASP A 391 5.08 -3.52 -6.28
CA ASP A 391 6.46 -4.02 -6.21
C ASP A 391 7.22 -3.44 -4.99
N ALA A 392 8.45 -3.91 -4.78
CA ALA A 392 9.30 -3.52 -3.67
C ALA A 392 9.54 -1.99 -3.59
N GLU A 393 9.76 -1.35 -4.74
CA GLU A 393 10.02 0.10 -4.83
C GLU A 393 8.74 0.90 -4.63
N GLU A 394 7.63 0.43 -5.18
CA GLU A 394 6.30 1.02 -5.02
C GLU A 394 5.85 0.95 -3.56
N LEU A 395 5.95 -0.21 -2.92
CA LEU A 395 5.57 -0.36 -1.51
C LEU A 395 6.39 0.58 -0.62
N GLN A 396 7.71 0.66 -0.84
CA GLN A 396 8.57 1.59 -0.10
C GLN A 396 8.11 3.04 -0.30
N SER A 397 7.81 3.43 -1.52
CA SER A 397 7.35 4.78 -1.85
C SER A 397 5.98 5.10 -1.21
N TYR A 398 5.06 4.13 -1.20
CA TYR A 398 3.76 4.24 -0.54
C TYR A 398 3.91 4.41 0.98
N LEU A 399 4.84 3.69 1.60
CA LEU A 399 5.16 3.82 3.02
C LEU A 399 5.74 5.20 3.33
N GLN A 400 6.65 5.73 2.51
CA GLN A 400 7.18 7.08 2.72
C GLN A 400 6.09 8.14 2.67
N TYR A 401 5.18 8.05 1.68
CA TYR A 401 4.03 8.94 1.57
C TYR A 401 3.09 8.80 2.78
N ALA A 402 2.89 7.59 3.28
CA ALA A 402 2.11 7.36 4.50
C ALA A 402 2.79 7.93 5.75
N PHE A 403 4.10 7.80 5.88
CA PHE A 403 4.86 8.41 6.97
C PHE A 403 4.73 9.94 6.94
N ASP A 404 4.79 10.57 5.77
CA ASP A 404 4.55 12.01 5.62
C ASP A 404 3.12 12.38 6.04
N HIS A 405 2.12 11.64 5.55
CA HIS A 405 0.72 11.86 5.85
C HIS A 405 0.41 11.75 7.35
N PHE A 406 0.82 10.65 7.98
CA PHE A 406 0.53 10.41 9.39
C PHE A 406 1.41 11.22 10.35
N ALA A 407 2.55 11.75 9.90
CA ALA A 407 3.31 12.76 10.65
C ALA A 407 2.56 14.11 10.69
N GLN A 408 1.87 14.46 9.60
CA GLN A 408 1.09 15.71 9.52
C GLN A 408 -0.26 15.62 10.24
N SER A 409 -1.01 14.52 10.10
CA SER A 409 -2.34 14.38 10.70
C SER A 409 -2.72 12.93 10.95
N LEU A 410 -3.40 12.69 12.09
CA LEU A 410 -4.02 11.40 12.41
C LEU A 410 -5.54 11.37 12.22
N ASP A 411 -6.13 12.52 11.86
CA ASP A 411 -7.57 12.73 11.72
C ASP A 411 -8.02 12.78 10.25
N ARG A 412 -7.06 12.81 9.32
CA ARG A 412 -7.34 12.78 7.88
C ARG A 412 -7.08 11.37 7.34
N PRO A 413 -7.96 10.82 6.50
CA PRO A 413 -7.76 9.51 5.92
C PRO A 413 -6.60 9.54 4.92
N PHE A 414 -5.78 8.49 4.93
CA PHE A 414 -4.77 8.23 3.92
C PHE A 414 -5.44 7.75 2.62
N ASP A 415 -5.22 8.42 1.50
CA ASP A 415 -5.79 8.02 0.19
C ASP A 415 -4.75 7.24 -0.63
N PHE A 416 -4.99 5.94 -0.80
CA PHE A 416 -4.11 5.04 -1.56
C PHE A 416 -4.00 5.41 -3.04
N VAL A 417 -5.06 5.98 -3.62
CA VAL A 417 -5.07 6.36 -5.03
C VAL A 417 -4.27 7.65 -5.22
N GLN A 418 -4.42 8.61 -4.30
CA GLN A 418 -3.56 9.80 -4.28
C GLN A 418 -2.08 9.45 -4.08
N ALA A 419 -1.79 8.48 -3.20
CA ALA A 419 -0.45 7.95 -3.00
C ALA A 419 0.11 7.33 -4.29
N SER A 420 -0.72 6.58 -5.03
CA SER A 420 -0.34 5.99 -6.33
C SER A 420 0.21 7.02 -7.31
N PHE A 421 -0.47 8.17 -7.46
CA PHE A 421 -0.03 9.20 -8.39
C PHE A 421 1.29 9.85 -8.02
N SER A 422 1.62 9.88 -6.73
CA SER A 422 2.89 10.43 -6.25
C SER A 422 4.06 9.48 -6.52
N ASN A 423 3.79 8.16 -6.59
CA ASN A 423 4.82 7.12 -6.64
C ASN A 423 5.00 6.50 -8.03
N SER A 424 3.90 6.24 -8.74
CA SER A 424 3.89 5.72 -10.12
C SER A 424 3.19 6.75 -10.99
N PRO A 425 3.91 7.77 -11.50
CA PRO A 425 3.30 8.82 -12.30
C PRO A 425 2.67 8.20 -13.54
N ILE A 426 1.45 8.66 -13.87
CA ILE A 426 0.74 8.26 -15.09
C ILE A 426 1.73 8.26 -16.26
N PRO A 427 1.82 7.16 -17.05
CA PRO A 427 2.82 7.00 -18.10
C PRO A 427 3.00 8.27 -18.93
N LEU A 428 4.24 8.55 -19.32
CA LEU A 428 4.56 9.70 -20.18
C LEU A 428 4.29 9.40 -21.66
N ASP A 429 3.63 8.28 -21.95
CA ASP A 429 3.20 7.90 -23.29
C ASP A 429 1.87 8.55 -23.67
N PHE A 430 1.42 8.31 -24.90
CA PHE A 430 0.18 8.88 -25.42
C PHE A 430 -1.04 8.53 -24.54
N GLY A 431 -1.16 7.28 -24.08
CA GLY A 431 -2.28 6.81 -23.26
C GLY A 431 -2.34 7.51 -21.91
N GLY A 432 -1.19 7.66 -21.24
CA GLY A 432 -1.10 8.41 -19.99
C GLY A 432 -1.36 9.90 -20.17
N ASN A 433 -0.98 10.48 -21.31
CA ASN A 433 -1.26 11.88 -21.61
C ASN A 433 -2.76 12.14 -21.91
N ILE A 434 -3.46 11.21 -22.57
CA ILE A 434 -4.92 11.22 -22.69
C ILE A 434 -5.56 11.16 -21.31
N LEU A 435 -5.12 10.24 -20.46
CA LEU A 435 -5.63 10.07 -19.10
C LEU A 435 -5.48 11.36 -18.28
N LYS A 436 -4.32 12.03 -18.33
CA LYS A 436 -4.10 13.32 -17.65
C LYS A 436 -5.05 14.42 -18.13
N LEU A 437 -5.33 14.50 -19.43
CA LEU A 437 -6.30 15.45 -19.96
C LEU A 437 -7.73 15.11 -19.51
N ALA A 438 -8.10 13.82 -19.49
CA ALA A 438 -9.39 13.36 -18.99
C ALA A 438 -9.61 13.71 -17.50
N ILE A 439 -8.59 13.53 -16.65
CA ILE A 439 -8.63 13.92 -15.24
C ILE A 439 -8.76 15.43 -15.08
N ASN A 440 -8.05 16.21 -15.89
CA ASN A 440 -8.18 17.66 -15.89
C ASN A 440 -9.63 18.07 -16.24
N LEU A 441 -10.22 17.49 -17.29
CA LEU A 441 -11.63 17.71 -17.65
C LEU A 441 -12.58 17.33 -16.53
N MET A 442 -12.41 16.16 -15.91
CA MET A 442 -13.22 15.71 -14.77
C MET A 442 -13.20 16.74 -13.62
N ASN A 443 -12.01 17.26 -13.31
CA ASN A 443 -11.83 18.23 -12.23
C ASN A 443 -12.43 19.60 -12.56
N VAL A 444 -12.32 20.07 -13.81
CA VAL A 444 -12.88 21.36 -14.22
C VAL A 444 -14.39 21.30 -14.39
N TRP A 445 -14.91 20.21 -14.95
CA TRP A 445 -16.33 20.05 -15.20
C TRP A 445 -17.12 19.59 -13.99
N GLU A 446 -16.48 19.09 -12.93
CA GLU A 446 -17.05 18.79 -11.61
C GLU A 446 -18.57 18.56 -11.59
N ASN A 447 -19.02 17.30 -11.53
CA ASN A 447 -20.45 16.93 -11.50
C ASN A 447 -21.31 17.39 -12.70
N LYS A 448 -20.79 18.16 -13.67
CA LYS A 448 -21.53 18.60 -14.87
C LYS A 448 -21.41 17.63 -16.05
N ALA A 449 -20.40 16.78 -16.04
CA ALA A 449 -20.15 15.77 -17.07
C ALA A 449 -19.99 14.40 -16.43
N ASP A 450 -20.38 13.36 -17.15
CA ASP A 450 -20.06 11.97 -16.80
C ASP A 450 -18.94 11.41 -17.69
N ILE A 451 -18.54 10.16 -17.45
CA ILE A 451 -17.44 9.52 -18.20
C ILE A 451 -17.69 9.57 -19.70
N GLN A 452 -18.92 9.26 -20.13
CA GLN A 452 -19.27 9.23 -21.55
C GLN A 452 -19.05 10.60 -22.20
N MET A 453 -19.56 11.67 -21.58
CA MET A 453 -19.37 13.04 -22.10
C MET A 453 -17.89 13.43 -22.18
N ILE A 454 -17.08 13.09 -21.18
CA ILE A 454 -15.63 13.35 -21.20
C ILE A 454 -14.96 12.66 -22.39
N PHE A 455 -15.21 11.37 -22.59
CA PHE A 455 -14.55 10.61 -23.66
C PHE A 455 -15.11 10.90 -25.06
N GLN A 456 -16.37 11.33 -25.18
CA GLN A 456 -16.92 11.87 -26.42
C GLN A 456 -16.17 13.14 -26.86
N GLU A 457 -15.95 14.06 -25.92
CA GLU A 457 -15.24 15.32 -26.16
C GLU A 457 -13.75 15.07 -26.46
N LEU A 458 -13.13 14.13 -25.75
CA LEU A 458 -11.75 13.73 -26.02
C LEU A 458 -11.58 13.03 -27.37
N SER A 459 -12.58 12.31 -27.88
CA SER A 459 -12.45 11.53 -29.12
C SER A 459 -11.95 12.37 -30.29
N TYR A 460 -12.45 13.60 -30.44
CA TYR A 460 -12.04 14.47 -31.55
C TYR A 460 -10.63 15.04 -31.35
N MET A 461 -10.30 15.46 -30.13
CA MET A 461 -8.97 15.96 -29.77
C MET A 461 -7.89 14.87 -29.90
N VAL A 462 -8.20 13.64 -29.48
CA VAL A 462 -7.30 12.48 -29.62
C VAL A 462 -7.08 12.14 -31.09
N ALA A 463 -8.15 12.10 -31.90
CA ALA A 463 -8.05 11.85 -33.34
C ALA A 463 -7.19 12.90 -34.05
N SER A 464 -7.30 14.17 -33.69
CA SER A 464 -6.50 15.23 -34.30
C SER A 464 -5.04 15.20 -33.87
N CYS A 465 -4.75 14.83 -32.62
CA CYS A 465 -3.40 14.52 -32.18
C CYS A 465 -2.79 13.35 -32.96
N ILE A 466 -3.55 12.27 -33.22
CA ILE A 466 -3.10 11.14 -34.04
C ILE A 466 -2.77 11.59 -35.47
N MET A 467 -3.62 12.39 -36.11
CA MET A 467 -3.34 12.95 -37.45
C MET A 467 -2.05 13.80 -37.44
N LEU A 468 -1.90 14.67 -36.44
CA LEU A 468 -0.72 15.52 -36.32
C LEU A 468 0.56 14.70 -36.11
N ASP A 469 0.49 13.63 -35.32
CA ASP A 469 1.61 12.73 -35.09
C ASP A 469 1.96 11.90 -36.35
N ALA A 470 0.95 11.35 -37.02
CA ALA A 470 1.12 10.58 -38.25
C ALA A 470 1.83 11.42 -39.35
N THR A 471 1.47 12.70 -39.48
CA THR A 471 2.11 13.59 -40.46
C THR A 471 3.54 13.97 -40.06
N ARG A 472 3.80 14.26 -38.77
CA ARG A 472 5.15 14.53 -38.24
C ARG A 472 6.12 13.37 -38.48
N HIS A 473 5.67 12.15 -38.23
CA HIS A 473 6.47 10.94 -38.36
C HIS A 473 6.37 10.29 -39.74
N LYS A 474 5.63 10.90 -40.67
CA LYS A 474 5.40 10.39 -42.03
C LYS A 474 4.85 8.96 -42.05
N ILE A 475 4.01 8.64 -41.07
CA ILE A 475 3.29 7.37 -41.01
C ILE A 475 2.30 7.35 -42.17
N ARG A 476 2.44 6.37 -43.06
CA ARG A 476 1.60 6.22 -44.26
C ARG A 476 0.61 5.08 -44.04
N GLY A 477 -0.59 5.25 -44.57
CA GLY A 477 -1.62 4.22 -44.53
C GLY A 477 -3.02 4.80 -44.58
N THR A 478 -4.00 3.91 -44.62
CA THR A 478 -5.41 4.21 -44.38
C THR A 478 -5.65 4.57 -42.91
N ALA A 479 -6.80 5.18 -42.61
CA ALA A 479 -7.21 5.47 -41.23
C ALA A 479 -7.15 4.21 -40.35
N GLN A 480 -7.54 3.05 -40.89
CA GLN A 480 -7.49 1.76 -40.19
C GLN A 480 -6.07 1.35 -39.80
N GLU A 481 -5.12 1.45 -40.73
CA GLU A 481 -3.71 1.10 -40.48
C GLU A 481 -3.06 2.03 -39.47
N ILE A 482 -3.32 3.34 -39.58
CA ILE A 482 -2.80 4.34 -38.64
C ILE A 482 -3.41 4.10 -37.25
N PHE A 483 -4.74 4.06 -37.13
CA PHE A 483 -5.46 3.97 -35.87
C PHE A 483 -5.10 2.71 -35.06
N SER A 484 -4.85 1.59 -35.74
CA SER A 484 -4.50 0.31 -35.09
C SER A 484 -3.28 0.40 -34.18
N GLN A 485 -2.34 1.29 -34.47
CA GLN A 485 -1.12 1.48 -33.69
C GLN A 485 -1.38 2.22 -32.37
N TYR A 486 -2.42 3.06 -32.32
CA TYR A 486 -2.75 3.87 -31.14
C TYR A 486 -3.80 3.23 -30.25
N LEU A 487 -4.52 2.21 -30.73
CA LEU A 487 -5.62 1.57 -30.05
C LEU A 487 -5.32 1.13 -28.60
N PRO A 488 -4.15 0.51 -28.29
CA PRO A 488 -3.83 0.10 -26.92
C PRO A 488 -3.73 1.30 -25.96
N HIS A 489 -3.27 2.46 -26.42
CA HIS A 489 -3.17 3.67 -25.60
C HIS A 489 -4.55 4.24 -25.26
N LEU A 490 -5.50 4.20 -26.20
CA LEU A 490 -6.88 4.62 -25.97
C LEU A 490 -7.55 3.72 -24.93
N ASP A 491 -7.43 2.40 -25.11
CA ASP A 491 -8.00 1.42 -24.18
C ASP A 491 -7.43 1.60 -22.77
N ALA A 492 -6.10 1.66 -22.65
CA ALA A 492 -5.42 1.84 -21.37
C ALA A 492 -5.87 3.15 -20.69
N SER A 493 -6.02 4.24 -21.44
CA SER A 493 -6.46 5.53 -20.88
C SER A 493 -7.88 5.45 -20.31
N LEU A 494 -8.82 4.84 -21.02
CA LEU A 494 -10.21 4.69 -20.59
C LEU A 494 -10.35 3.73 -19.41
N GLU A 495 -9.66 2.59 -19.47
CA GLU A 495 -9.68 1.58 -18.41
C GLU A 495 -9.15 2.15 -17.10
N ASN A 496 -7.96 2.78 -17.14
CA ASN A 496 -7.40 3.42 -15.95
C ASN A 496 -8.30 4.53 -15.41
N PHE A 497 -8.89 5.36 -16.29
CA PHE A 497 -9.82 6.41 -15.87
C PHE A 497 -11.04 5.83 -15.13
N CYS A 498 -11.67 4.80 -15.68
CA CYS A 498 -12.84 4.16 -15.08
C CYS A 498 -12.51 3.51 -13.74
N ASP A 499 -11.35 2.86 -13.63
CA ASP A 499 -11.02 2.03 -12.46
C ASP A 499 -10.40 2.82 -11.31
N GLN A 500 -9.56 3.81 -11.62
CA GLN A 500 -8.72 4.51 -10.64
C GLN A 500 -9.08 5.97 -10.43
N HIS A 501 -9.92 6.57 -11.29
CA HIS A 501 -10.19 8.01 -11.22
C HIS A 501 -11.66 8.35 -11.09
N TRP A 502 -12.56 7.57 -11.68
CA TRP A 502 -13.98 7.87 -11.59
C TRP A 502 -14.59 7.46 -10.23
N PRO A 503 -15.04 8.43 -9.41
CA PRO A 503 -15.59 8.12 -8.10
C PRO A 503 -16.92 7.38 -8.22
N CYS A 504 -17.19 6.50 -7.26
CA CYS A 504 -18.45 5.79 -7.15
C CYS A 504 -19.64 6.77 -7.14
N GLU A 505 -20.59 6.55 -8.05
CA GLU A 505 -21.78 7.40 -8.24
C GLU A 505 -22.87 7.15 -7.18
N TYR A 506 -22.59 6.35 -6.16
CA TYR A 506 -23.53 6.10 -5.08
C TYR A 506 -23.77 7.36 -4.24
N ILE A 507 -25.06 7.71 -4.09
CA ILE A 507 -25.54 8.78 -3.23
C ILE A 507 -26.59 8.22 -2.27
N GLN A 508 -26.43 8.47 -0.97
CA GLN A 508 -27.41 8.05 0.02
C GLN A 508 -28.67 8.93 -0.06
N ALA A 509 -29.79 8.32 -0.44
CA ALA A 509 -31.10 8.97 -0.45
C ALA A 509 -31.44 9.59 0.92
N GLY A 510 -31.90 10.84 0.91
CA GLY A 510 -32.32 11.60 2.10
C GLY A 510 -31.23 12.44 2.76
N LYS A 511 -29.95 12.02 2.74
CA LYS A 511 -28.83 12.78 3.33
C LYS A 511 -27.91 13.44 2.31
N GLY A 512 -27.97 13.04 1.03
CA GLY A 512 -27.12 13.60 -0.03
C GLY A 512 -25.63 13.27 0.11
N LEU A 513 -25.28 12.28 0.92
CA LEU A 513 -23.90 11.83 1.12
C LEU A 513 -23.41 11.11 -0.14
N ARG A 514 -22.27 11.55 -0.70
CA ARG A 514 -21.67 11.01 -1.92
C ARG A 514 -20.39 10.23 -1.62
N CYS A 515 -20.25 9.06 -2.24
CA CYS A 515 -19.06 8.23 -2.12
C CYS A 515 -17.86 8.87 -2.83
N VAL A 516 -16.67 8.79 -2.21
CA VAL A 516 -15.40 9.24 -2.81
C VAL A 516 -14.54 8.10 -3.36
N ASN A 517 -14.80 6.86 -2.93
CA ASN A 517 -14.00 5.71 -3.37
C ASN A 517 -14.14 5.45 -4.89
N VAL A 518 -13.03 5.10 -5.54
CA VAL A 518 -12.96 4.62 -6.93
C VAL A 518 -12.98 3.09 -6.97
N ARG A 519 -13.16 2.47 -8.14
CA ARG A 519 -13.37 1.01 -8.26
C ARG A 519 -12.25 0.20 -7.61
N SER A 520 -10.98 0.51 -7.91
CA SER A 520 -9.82 -0.23 -7.38
C SER A 520 -9.71 -0.21 -5.84
N GLY A 521 -10.27 0.81 -5.20
CA GLY A 521 -10.25 1.01 -3.74
C GLY A 521 -11.60 0.83 -3.04
N HIS A 522 -12.65 0.36 -3.72
CA HIS A 522 -14.02 0.34 -3.19
C HIS A 522 -14.36 -0.93 -2.40
N ASP A 523 -14.05 -2.09 -2.97
CA ASP A 523 -14.61 -3.40 -2.59
C ASP A 523 -14.40 -3.79 -1.12
N SER A 524 -13.37 -3.26 -0.46
CA SER A 524 -12.99 -3.64 0.91
C SER A 524 -13.85 -2.96 1.99
N LYS A 525 -14.35 -1.75 1.74
CA LYS A 525 -14.99 -0.88 2.75
C LYS A 525 -16.42 -0.46 2.41
N GLY A 526 -16.77 -0.47 1.12
CA GLY A 526 -18.04 0.05 0.64
C GLY A 526 -17.99 1.57 0.40
N HIS A 527 -19.09 2.26 0.71
CA HIS A 527 -19.25 3.68 0.40
C HIS A 527 -18.71 4.59 1.52
N GLN A 528 -17.77 5.44 1.17
CA GLN A 528 -16.98 6.26 2.10
C GLN A 528 -17.02 7.74 1.73
N LEU A 529 -16.99 8.60 2.75
CA LEU A 529 -16.90 10.06 2.62
C LEU A 529 -15.45 10.53 2.53
N LYS A 530 -15.26 11.80 2.16
CA LYS A 530 -13.93 12.44 2.09
C LYS A 530 -13.19 12.49 3.43
N ASP A 531 -13.92 12.49 4.54
CA ASP A 531 -13.36 12.42 5.90
C ASP A 531 -13.00 10.98 6.31
N GLY A 532 -13.23 10.00 5.44
CA GLY A 532 -12.90 8.60 5.67
C GLY A 532 -14.01 7.79 6.33
N LYS A 533 -15.12 8.42 6.73
CA LYS A 533 -16.25 7.71 7.33
C LYS A 533 -16.99 6.84 6.32
N VAL A 534 -17.14 5.55 6.63
CA VAL A 534 -18.00 4.64 5.87
C VAL A 534 -19.46 4.92 6.24
N PHE A 535 -20.31 5.20 5.25
CA PHE A 535 -21.71 5.60 5.46
C PHE A 535 -22.74 4.64 4.87
N ALA A 536 -22.32 3.74 3.97
CA ALA A 536 -23.16 2.66 3.45
C ALA A 536 -22.31 1.48 2.97
N VAL A 537 -22.89 0.29 2.99
CA VAL A 537 -22.30 -0.92 2.41
C VAL A 537 -22.93 -1.21 1.05
N GLY A 538 -22.13 -1.73 0.12
CA GLY A 538 -22.55 -2.08 -1.22
C GLY A 538 -21.35 -2.10 -2.16
N ASP A 539 -21.57 -2.60 -3.38
CA ASP A 539 -20.53 -2.62 -4.42
C ASP A 539 -20.34 -1.24 -5.05
N TYR A 540 -19.21 -1.07 -5.74
CA TYR A 540 -18.97 0.09 -6.59
C TYR A 540 -20.14 0.31 -7.56
N LYS A 541 -20.62 1.56 -7.65
CA LYS A 541 -21.71 1.96 -8.55
C LYS A 541 -21.16 2.98 -9.55
N SER A 542 -21.32 2.67 -10.82
CA SER A 542 -21.12 3.61 -11.91
C SER A 542 -22.07 3.23 -13.04
N ARG A 543 -22.64 4.23 -13.71
CA ARG A 543 -23.39 4.05 -14.96
C ARG A 543 -22.50 3.56 -16.09
N TRP A 544 -21.20 3.83 -16.01
CA TRP A 544 -20.22 3.61 -17.06
C TRP A 544 -19.05 2.76 -16.57
N SER A 545 -18.57 1.88 -17.42
CA SER A 545 -17.34 1.10 -17.28
C SER A 545 -16.57 1.08 -18.59
N PHE A 546 -15.33 0.57 -18.52
CA PHE A 546 -14.53 0.28 -19.71
C PHE A 546 -15.33 -0.53 -20.74
N ASP A 547 -15.91 -1.67 -20.34
CA ASP A 547 -16.65 -2.55 -21.25
C ASP A 547 -17.83 -1.86 -21.94
N THR A 548 -18.48 -0.91 -21.27
CA THR A 548 -19.63 -0.19 -21.83
C THR A 548 -19.24 0.95 -22.78
N LEU A 549 -18.03 1.52 -22.63
CA LEU A 549 -17.60 2.72 -23.35
C LEU A 549 -16.48 2.46 -24.36
N GLN A 550 -15.79 1.32 -24.28
CA GLN A 550 -14.63 1.02 -25.11
C GLN A 550 -14.96 1.10 -26.60
N GLU A 551 -16.02 0.43 -27.04
CA GLU A 551 -16.41 0.42 -28.45
C GLU A 551 -16.79 1.83 -28.94
N GLU A 552 -17.56 2.57 -28.14
CA GLU A 552 -17.95 3.94 -28.46
C GLU A 552 -16.73 4.86 -28.59
N PHE A 553 -15.81 4.84 -27.62
CA PHE A 553 -14.61 5.68 -27.65
C PHE A 553 -13.71 5.35 -28.85
N ARG A 554 -13.54 4.06 -29.16
CA ARG A 554 -12.79 3.59 -30.33
C ARG A 554 -13.44 4.05 -31.64
N CYS A 555 -14.74 3.82 -31.80
CA CYS A 555 -15.47 4.18 -33.01
C CYS A 555 -15.46 5.70 -33.22
N ASN A 556 -15.77 6.48 -32.18
CA ASN A 556 -15.77 7.95 -32.28
C ASN A 556 -14.38 8.48 -32.66
N SER A 557 -13.32 7.97 -32.02
CA SER A 557 -11.95 8.39 -32.36
C SER A 557 -11.54 7.97 -33.77
N TYR A 558 -11.92 6.77 -34.23
CA TYR A 558 -11.65 6.28 -35.58
C TYR A 558 -12.35 7.14 -36.64
N TYR A 559 -13.66 7.34 -36.52
CA TYR A 559 -14.43 8.09 -37.52
C TYR A 559 -13.99 9.55 -37.59
N ARG A 560 -13.63 10.16 -36.46
CA ARG A 560 -13.03 11.50 -36.44
C ARG A 560 -11.67 11.55 -37.11
N LEU A 561 -10.83 10.53 -36.92
CA LEU A 561 -9.55 10.44 -37.62
C LEU A 561 -9.76 10.30 -39.14
N GLU A 562 -10.70 9.48 -39.58
CA GLU A 562 -11.03 9.30 -40.99
C GLU A 562 -11.53 10.59 -41.64
N GLU A 563 -12.41 11.35 -40.95
CA GLU A 563 -12.83 12.69 -41.36
C GLU A 563 -11.64 13.65 -41.48
N LEU A 564 -10.77 13.69 -40.47
CA LEU A 564 -9.63 14.59 -40.44
C LEU A 564 -8.60 14.27 -41.52
N LEU A 565 -8.31 12.99 -41.78
CA LEU A 565 -7.43 12.57 -42.87
C LEU A 565 -8.03 12.90 -44.25
N SER A 566 -9.36 12.79 -44.39
CA SER A 566 -10.06 13.21 -45.61
C SER A 566 -9.96 14.72 -45.81
N LEU A 567 -10.17 15.50 -44.75
CA LEU A 567 -10.02 16.95 -44.77
C LEU A 567 -8.57 17.39 -45.07
N LEU A 568 -7.59 16.70 -44.49
CA LEU A 568 -6.17 16.92 -44.77
C LEU A 568 -5.87 16.70 -46.25
N LYS A 569 -6.37 15.60 -46.83
CA LYS A 569 -6.20 15.30 -48.25
C LYS A 569 -6.85 16.35 -49.15
N GLU A 570 -8.01 16.88 -48.77
CA GLU A 570 -8.71 17.93 -49.50
C GLU A 570 -7.96 19.27 -49.44
N LYS A 571 -7.48 19.67 -48.24
CA LYS A 571 -6.78 20.94 -48.03
C LYS A 571 -5.34 20.94 -48.56
N THR A 572 -4.68 19.78 -48.65
CA THR A 572 -3.28 19.68 -49.09
C THR A 572 -3.16 19.86 -50.60
N ARG A 573 -2.53 20.95 -51.03
CA ARG A 573 -2.24 21.21 -52.46
C ARG A 573 -0.91 20.61 -52.89
N PHE A 574 -0.73 20.44 -54.20
CA PHE A 574 0.52 19.94 -54.76
C PHE A 574 1.72 20.82 -54.34
N GLY A 575 2.71 20.21 -53.68
CA GLY A 575 3.92 20.89 -53.20
C GLY A 575 3.80 21.55 -51.83
N GLU A 576 2.64 21.50 -51.16
CA GLU A 576 2.50 21.94 -49.78
C GLU A 576 3.04 20.90 -48.80
N ASP A 577 3.57 21.39 -47.67
CA ASP A 577 3.96 20.56 -46.55
C ASP A 577 2.72 20.06 -45.80
N GLU A 578 2.42 18.77 -45.95
CA GLU A 578 1.31 18.06 -45.31
C GLU A 578 1.30 18.27 -43.78
N GLN A 579 2.48 18.35 -43.14
CA GLN A 579 2.59 18.61 -41.71
C GLN A 579 2.06 20.00 -41.32
N ARG A 580 2.32 21.02 -42.15
CA ARG A 580 1.81 22.38 -41.92
C ARG A 580 0.28 22.41 -42.04
N VAL A 581 -0.28 21.76 -43.06
CA VAL A 581 -1.73 21.69 -43.26
C VAL A 581 -2.42 20.94 -42.12
N ALA A 582 -1.84 19.83 -41.66
CA ALA A 582 -2.36 19.08 -40.51
C ALA A 582 -2.33 19.91 -39.22
N ALA A 583 -1.27 20.70 -39.00
CA ALA A 583 -1.18 21.61 -37.87
C ALA A 583 -2.24 22.73 -37.92
N GLU A 584 -2.51 23.29 -39.10
CA GLU A 584 -3.58 24.28 -39.29
C GLU A 584 -4.96 23.68 -38.98
N ILE A 585 -5.26 22.48 -39.48
CA ILE A 585 -6.50 21.76 -39.16
C ILE A 585 -6.60 21.50 -37.65
N HIS A 586 -5.54 20.97 -37.04
CA HIS A 586 -5.51 20.67 -35.60
C HIS A 586 -5.76 21.92 -34.75
N ARG A 587 -5.17 23.07 -35.12
CA ARG A 587 -5.36 24.34 -34.41
C ARG A 587 -6.75 24.92 -34.63
N ASP A 588 -7.16 25.10 -35.88
CA ASP A 588 -8.30 25.94 -36.25
C ASP A 588 -9.62 25.17 -36.23
N ASP A 589 -9.61 23.90 -36.66
CA ASP A 589 -10.81 23.07 -36.79
C ASP A 589 -11.09 22.22 -35.53
N VAL A 590 -10.09 21.96 -34.68
CA VAL A 590 -10.24 21.09 -33.48
C VAL A 590 -9.92 21.80 -32.17
N MET A 591 -8.65 22.16 -31.90
CA MET A 591 -8.25 22.74 -30.61
C MET A 591 -9.01 24.02 -30.29
N ALA A 592 -9.22 24.89 -31.28
CA ALA A 592 -9.94 26.14 -31.08
C ALA A 592 -11.35 25.91 -30.50
N TRP A 593 -12.07 24.92 -31.03
CA TRP A 593 -13.42 24.58 -30.56
C TRP A 593 -13.40 23.80 -29.26
N PHE A 594 -12.49 22.83 -29.12
CA PHE A 594 -12.31 22.04 -27.91
C PHE A 594 -12.02 22.95 -26.71
N TYR A 595 -10.96 23.75 -26.75
CA TYR A 595 -10.58 24.64 -25.64
C TYR A 595 -11.62 25.73 -25.37
N ARG A 596 -12.32 26.21 -26.39
CA ARG A 596 -13.45 27.13 -26.20
C ARG A 596 -14.61 26.48 -25.46
N HIS A 597 -14.92 25.22 -25.78
CA HIS A 597 -16.01 24.48 -25.15
C HIS A 597 -15.65 24.08 -23.71
N VAL A 598 -14.45 23.53 -23.50
CA VAL A 598 -14.03 23.05 -22.18
C VAL A 598 -13.81 24.22 -21.20
N ALA A 599 -13.24 25.34 -21.67
CA ALA A 599 -12.96 26.55 -20.87
C ALA A 599 -14.14 27.54 -20.78
N ASN A 600 -15.39 27.04 -20.79
CA ASN A 600 -16.62 27.85 -20.83
C ASN A 600 -16.82 28.81 -19.63
N ASP A 601 -15.89 28.85 -18.67
CA ASP A 601 -15.84 29.78 -17.54
C ASP A 601 -14.88 30.98 -17.76
N GLY A 602 -14.21 31.05 -18.91
CA GLY A 602 -13.27 32.11 -19.27
C GLY A 602 -11.88 32.01 -18.61
N ARG A 603 -11.53 30.86 -18.00
CA ARG A 603 -10.26 30.68 -17.26
C ARG A 603 -9.34 29.68 -17.96
N SER A 604 -8.64 30.13 -19.01
CA SER A 604 -7.66 29.32 -19.76
C SER A 604 -6.55 28.73 -18.87
N GLU A 605 -6.20 29.39 -17.76
CA GLU A 605 -5.21 28.94 -16.77
C GLU A 605 -5.47 27.55 -16.18
N ARG A 606 -6.71 27.04 -16.23
CA ARG A 606 -7.09 25.71 -15.71
C ARG A 606 -6.67 24.54 -16.60
N TYR A 607 -6.25 24.83 -17.84
CA TYR A 607 -5.84 23.85 -18.85
C TYR A 607 -4.34 23.93 -19.14
N ASN A 608 -3.52 24.08 -18.08
CA ASN A 608 -2.07 23.98 -18.17
C ASN A 608 -1.57 22.64 -17.60
N SER A 609 -0.43 22.18 -18.11
CA SER A 609 0.27 21.03 -17.56
C SER A 609 1.77 21.19 -17.74
N HIS A 610 2.52 20.89 -16.68
CA HIS A 610 3.99 20.84 -16.70
C HIS A 610 4.52 19.43 -17.02
N THR A 611 3.64 18.46 -17.23
CA THR A 611 4.00 17.07 -17.51
C THR A 611 3.49 16.57 -18.86
N VAL A 612 2.57 17.31 -19.49
CA VAL A 612 1.98 16.98 -20.79
C VAL A 612 1.88 18.22 -21.66
N CYS A 613 2.32 18.12 -22.91
CA CYS A 613 1.96 19.11 -23.91
C CYS A 613 0.50 18.90 -24.35
N PHE A 614 -0.44 19.64 -23.75
CA PHE A 614 -1.87 19.57 -24.13
C PHE A 614 -2.18 20.05 -25.56
N CYS A 615 -1.17 20.53 -26.30
CA CYS A 615 -1.29 20.74 -27.74
C CYS A 615 -1.29 19.42 -28.52
N CYS A 616 -0.44 18.45 -28.19
CA CYS A 616 -0.28 17.24 -29.02
C CYS A 616 -0.37 15.92 -28.26
N LEU A 617 -0.28 15.91 -26.93
CA LEU A 617 -0.34 14.72 -26.07
C LEU A 617 0.78 13.67 -26.29
N PHE A 618 1.81 13.97 -27.09
CA PHE A 618 2.92 13.03 -27.37
C PHE A 618 4.22 13.36 -26.64
N GLU A 619 4.61 14.64 -26.61
CA GLU A 619 5.93 15.06 -26.16
C GLU A 619 5.84 15.82 -24.82
N PRO A 620 6.87 15.74 -23.96
CA PRO A 620 6.91 16.49 -22.71
C PRO A 620 6.94 18.00 -22.99
N PRO A 621 6.24 18.81 -22.18
CA PRO A 621 6.22 20.25 -22.35
C PRO A 621 7.51 20.87 -21.78
N GLU A 622 8.13 21.79 -22.52
CA GLU A 622 9.42 22.40 -22.16
C GLU A 622 9.36 23.93 -22.12
N HIS A 623 8.47 24.54 -22.91
CA HIS A 623 8.48 25.96 -23.21
C HIS A 623 7.22 26.62 -22.68
N ALA A 624 7.35 27.35 -21.57
CA ALA A 624 6.26 28.14 -21.01
C ALA A 624 5.99 29.40 -21.84
N LEU A 625 4.72 29.66 -22.15
CA LEU A 625 4.25 30.82 -22.89
C LEU A 625 3.71 31.89 -21.93
N PRO A 626 3.61 33.17 -22.35
CA PRO A 626 3.10 34.26 -21.51
C PRO A 626 1.67 34.04 -20.97
N CYS A 627 0.86 33.25 -21.67
CA CYS A 627 -0.48 32.86 -21.23
C CYS A 627 -0.49 31.74 -20.17
N GLY A 628 0.67 31.22 -19.77
CA GLY A 628 0.79 30.15 -18.76
C GLY A 628 0.74 28.72 -19.32
N HIS A 629 0.37 28.53 -20.59
CA HIS A 629 0.48 27.22 -21.24
C HIS A 629 1.94 26.83 -21.47
N VAL A 630 2.24 25.53 -21.38
CA VAL A 630 3.59 24.98 -21.63
C VAL A 630 3.51 24.00 -22.79
N LEU A 631 4.34 24.22 -23.83
CA LEU A 631 4.35 23.42 -25.04
C LEU A 631 5.67 22.64 -25.20
N CYS A 632 5.60 21.50 -25.88
CA CYS A 632 6.79 20.77 -26.27
C CYS A 632 7.56 21.48 -27.39
N THR A 633 8.83 21.13 -27.55
CA THR A 633 9.71 21.68 -28.59
C THR A 633 9.10 21.52 -29.99
N GLN A 634 8.50 20.37 -30.31
CA GLN A 634 7.89 20.12 -31.62
C GLN A 634 6.69 21.04 -31.90
N CYS A 635 5.87 21.33 -30.89
CA CYS A 635 4.74 22.25 -31.06
C CYS A 635 5.22 23.70 -31.23
N ILE A 636 6.26 24.13 -30.51
CA ILE A 636 6.91 25.43 -30.74
C ILE A 636 7.42 25.54 -32.18
N MET A 637 8.10 24.50 -32.69
CA MET A 637 8.58 24.49 -34.08
C MET A 637 7.45 24.43 -35.10
N THR A 638 6.34 23.78 -34.78
CA THR A 638 5.19 23.63 -35.69
C THR A 638 4.41 24.93 -35.84
N TYR A 639 4.18 25.66 -34.74
CA TYR A 639 3.32 26.86 -34.73
C TYR A 639 4.10 28.19 -34.71
N GLY A 640 5.42 28.14 -34.58
CA GLY A 640 6.29 29.32 -34.57
C GLY A 640 7.07 29.49 -35.87
N GLU A 641 7.51 30.73 -36.12
CA GLU A 641 8.41 31.07 -37.22
C GLU A 641 9.87 30.94 -36.79
N LYS A 642 10.61 30.05 -37.43
CA LYS A 642 12.05 29.88 -37.17
C LYS A 642 12.82 31.13 -37.62
N ARG A 643 13.46 31.84 -36.69
CA ARG A 643 14.30 33.02 -36.96
C ARG A 643 15.77 32.68 -37.05
N SER A 644 16.23 31.71 -36.26
CA SER A 644 17.61 31.23 -36.29
C SER A 644 17.70 29.72 -35.98
N LYS A 645 18.91 29.18 -35.83
CA LYS A 645 19.11 27.77 -35.44
C LYS A 645 18.55 27.46 -34.05
N THR A 646 18.49 28.45 -33.16
CA THR A 646 18.11 28.30 -31.75
C THR A 646 16.98 29.23 -31.35
N GLU A 647 16.39 29.98 -32.29
CA GLU A 647 15.36 30.98 -31.97
C GLU A 647 14.11 30.75 -32.83
N VAL A 648 12.97 30.62 -32.17
CA VAL A 648 11.65 30.52 -32.78
C VAL A 648 10.79 31.66 -32.26
N GLU A 649 10.14 32.39 -33.17
CA GLU A 649 9.20 33.45 -32.83
C GLU A 649 7.77 32.94 -32.92
N MET A 650 7.01 33.11 -31.84
CA MET A 650 5.61 32.72 -31.75
C MET A 650 4.73 33.97 -31.80
N GLN A 651 3.71 33.94 -32.64
CA GLN A 651 2.73 35.04 -32.78
C GLN A 651 1.53 34.88 -31.83
N GLY A 652 1.31 33.68 -31.31
CA GLY A 652 0.13 33.32 -30.53
C GLY A 652 0.28 31.95 -29.89
N CYS A 653 -0.44 31.70 -28.80
CA CYS A 653 -0.56 30.34 -28.25
C CYS A 653 -1.60 29.56 -29.08
N PRO A 654 -1.28 28.37 -29.61
CA PRO A 654 -2.23 27.58 -30.39
C PRO A 654 -3.41 27.04 -29.58
N LEU A 655 -3.36 27.10 -28.24
CA LEU A 655 -4.46 26.71 -27.34
C LEU A 655 -5.42 27.88 -27.04
N GLU A 656 -5.06 29.12 -27.39
CA GLU A 656 -5.89 30.30 -27.13
C GLU A 656 -6.60 30.80 -28.38
N THR A 657 -7.92 30.99 -28.27
CA THR A 657 -8.77 31.45 -29.39
C THR A 657 -9.10 32.94 -29.37
N GLN A 658 -8.86 33.65 -28.25
CA GLN A 658 -9.37 35.01 -28.05
C GLN A 658 -8.28 36.10 -27.86
N THR A 659 -7.00 35.75 -27.93
CA THR A 659 -5.90 36.64 -27.51
C THR A 659 -4.90 37.00 -28.60
N MET A 660 -5.17 36.69 -29.88
CA MET A 660 -4.28 37.11 -30.99
C MET A 660 -4.13 38.64 -31.13
N GLN A 661 -4.95 39.45 -30.45
CA GLN A 661 -4.90 40.91 -30.56
C GLN A 661 -4.13 41.63 -29.44
N LEU A 662 -3.65 40.93 -28.39
CA LEU A 662 -3.08 41.58 -27.19
C LEU A 662 -1.64 41.19 -26.81
N TYR A 663 -1.04 40.22 -27.48
CA TYR A 663 0.34 39.82 -27.17
C TYR A 663 1.32 40.26 -28.27
N GLN A 664 2.39 40.95 -27.87
CA GLN A 664 3.57 41.18 -28.72
C GLN A 664 4.21 39.82 -29.05
N SER A 665 4.71 39.64 -30.27
CA SER A 665 5.41 38.41 -30.64
C SER A 665 6.55 38.11 -29.67
N TRP A 666 6.68 36.83 -29.29
CA TRP A 666 7.67 36.42 -28.29
C TRP A 666 8.66 35.42 -28.87
N ARG A 667 9.92 35.57 -28.47
CA ARG A 667 11.03 34.75 -28.94
C ARG A 667 11.38 33.68 -27.92
N ILE A 668 11.43 32.44 -28.37
CA ILE A 668 11.77 31.28 -27.56
C ILE A 668 13.14 30.79 -28.00
N ASN A 669 14.05 30.70 -27.04
CA ASN A 669 15.38 30.15 -27.26
C ASN A 669 15.34 28.64 -27.00
N LEU A 670 15.56 27.87 -28.06
CA LEU A 670 15.70 26.42 -27.99
C LEU A 670 17.09 26.06 -27.50
N LYS A 671 17.19 24.98 -26.71
CA LYS A 671 18.49 24.42 -26.32
C LYS A 671 19.23 23.98 -27.60
N PRO A 672 20.54 24.26 -27.73
CA PRO A 672 21.32 23.72 -28.82
C PRO A 672 21.31 22.19 -28.75
N TYR A 673 21.02 21.52 -29.87
CA TYR A 673 21.24 20.09 -29.99
C TYR A 673 22.75 19.83 -29.84
N LEU A 674 23.13 19.03 -28.83
CA LEU A 674 24.50 18.54 -28.65
C LEU A 674 24.86 17.52 -29.74
#